data_AF-A0A7L4R827-F1
#
_entry.id   AF-A0A7L4R827-F1
#
_cell.length_a   1.000
_cell.length_b   1.000
_cell.length_c   1.000
_cell.angle_alpha   90.00
_cell.angle_beta   90.00
_cell.angle_gamma   90.00
#
_symmetry.space_group_name_H-M   'P 1'
#
loop_
_entity.id
_entity.type
_entity.pdbx_description
1 polymer ?
#
loop_
_entity_poly.entity_id
_entity_poly.type
_entity_poly.pdbx_seq_one_letter_code
_entity_poly.pdbx_strand_id
1 'polypeptide(L)'
;MADKNQDLSSLISSFEEFFTTIHKEKITDVLLAYPRIRSVEVDYNDLERFDTSLADALIVTPELVVEAAEQSIKNRNITLPSGTGIFEPHVRFFNGPGAESTMIEHIGSKSLNEFVTFKGVVTKRTDVMHKVKMAKYKCQACDTEYKVLVGRNFHEPKKCEACKKLALVPVEEEGTFTDLQKAEVQDLLEKVSGGSLAAKMEIWLEDDLVNKITPGENIEVCGILRLKIPTNVKQKREFIYGRCVEAIHARSLKRDFEEIDISREEEKKIIELSHDPALERKVIASVAPAIYGYSEVKQALALQLFGGTKNKMMKGDAPLRDDVHILLIGDPGIAKCTDGDSEVLLADGSLVKIRDAVEEVLKEKGEQKVKDGVYAVSNHDLLSLDLDGKVSESKATYFWKLEAPEHMYEIETGTGKRVTVTPEHPFFISSGGHAASRKASELREGEFIATPHFIPVKGKPQQLPVPRRGKTNANATNLPSHLNEGFARLLGYLCGDGYFRKTTSYEISLTNNDEDVLEDFSSILSSYNLPSTIRVDKRRGVKTAVAFSVELGEILAKLGMEKTSFGKNVPDEIMRSPEDVAASFIRAYFDCEASVGKEGLTVVSASRGMLSRVQLLLLRFGIISQLHETYSRATNAKNHQKTEYHRLFILGKNAMEYGRRVGFTSKEKQGKLDSLGKKFNTNLDVVPNISRLLRETRVMLGLTQEECGIPKPTCRHLEKGDRNPSRETLAKVASAFRRSASPGAEKNIRLIELLSESHIFWDKVKSIRKVKPKEKWVYDLQVDPVHNFIANGMVVHNTRFLQSITTLAPKSIYVSGKSVSTAGLTASAEKDELGDGGWTLKAGALVL
;
A
#
# COMPACT_ATOMS: atom_id res chain seq x y z
N MET A 1 47.79 -3.80 -32.42
CA MET A 1 47.09 -3.05 -33.48
C MET A 1 46.40 -3.98 -34.48
N ALA A 2 46.98 -5.14 -34.81
CA ALA A 2 46.31 -6.14 -35.68
C ALA A 2 45.03 -6.75 -35.08
N ASP A 3 45.04 -7.23 -33.83
CA ASP A 3 43.82 -7.79 -33.15
C ASP A 3 42.69 -6.76 -33.01
N LYS A 4 43.02 -5.55 -32.51
CA LYS A 4 42.02 -4.47 -32.32
C LYS A 4 41.26 -4.09 -33.59
N ASN A 5 41.93 -4.13 -34.74
CA ASN A 5 41.29 -3.80 -36.02
C ASN A 5 40.39 -4.92 -36.53
N GLN A 6 40.73 -6.18 -36.23
CA GLN A 6 39.92 -7.33 -36.61
C GLN A 6 38.62 -7.38 -35.77
N ASP A 7 38.72 -7.15 -34.47
CA ASP A 7 37.55 -7.06 -33.57
C ASP A 7 36.61 -5.90 -33.92
N LEU A 8 37.17 -4.70 -34.21
CA LEU A 8 36.37 -3.54 -34.58
C LEU A 8 35.56 -3.77 -35.86
N SER A 9 36.16 -4.41 -36.87
CA SER A 9 35.47 -4.71 -38.14
C SER A 9 34.27 -5.67 -37.96
N SER A 10 34.40 -6.65 -37.08
CA SER A 10 33.31 -7.59 -36.75
C SER A 10 32.16 -6.89 -36.02
N LEU A 11 32.48 -6.00 -35.07
CA LEU A 11 31.49 -5.22 -34.33
C LEU A 11 30.73 -4.26 -35.26
N ILE A 12 31.42 -3.60 -36.20
CA ILE A 12 30.79 -2.72 -37.18
C ILE A 12 29.74 -3.49 -37.99
N SER A 13 30.09 -4.65 -38.53
CA SER A 13 29.16 -5.48 -39.32
C SER A 13 27.91 -5.87 -38.51
N SER A 14 28.08 -6.16 -37.22
CA SER A 14 26.98 -6.55 -36.32
C SER A 14 26.03 -5.36 -36.06
N PHE A 15 26.57 -4.15 -35.87
CA PHE A 15 25.77 -2.94 -35.73
C PHE A 15 25.09 -2.51 -37.04
N GLU A 16 25.72 -2.74 -38.19
CA GLU A 16 25.08 -2.49 -39.50
C GLU A 16 23.80 -3.34 -39.67
N GLU A 17 23.81 -4.59 -39.22
CA GLU A 17 22.65 -5.48 -39.22
C GLU A 17 21.60 -5.03 -38.17
N PHE A 18 22.04 -4.73 -36.94
CA PHE A 18 21.18 -4.26 -35.86
C PHE A 18 20.38 -3.01 -36.24
N PHE A 19 21.06 -1.99 -36.78
CA PHE A 19 20.43 -0.73 -37.18
C PHE A 19 19.52 -0.86 -38.41
N THR A 20 19.72 -1.89 -39.23
CA THR A 20 18.83 -2.18 -40.38
C THR A 20 17.54 -2.86 -39.93
N THR A 21 17.63 -3.69 -38.88
CA THR A 21 16.53 -4.56 -38.44
C THR A 21 15.64 -3.91 -37.40
N ILE A 22 16.22 -3.25 -36.38
CA ILE A 22 15.47 -2.83 -35.17
C ILE A 22 15.25 -1.30 -35.11
N HIS A 23 16.23 -0.49 -35.57
CA HIS A 23 16.21 0.97 -35.36
C HIS A 23 16.19 1.81 -36.64
N LYS A 24 15.75 1.23 -37.77
CA LYS A 24 15.71 1.94 -39.06
C LYS A 24 14.86 3.22 -39.01
N GLU A 25 13.70 3.15 -38.36
CA GLU A 25 12.79 4.30 -38.19
C GLU A 25 13.43 5.39 -37.32
N LYS A 26 13.98 5.03 -36.15
CA LYS A 26 14.64 5.99 -35.24
C LYS A 26 15.81 6.73 -35.91
N ILE A 27 16.62 6.03 -36.71
CA ILE A 27 17.70 6.68 -37.47
C ILE A 27 17.14 7.69 -38.48
N THR A 28 16.02 7.36 -39.11
CA THR A 28 15.36 8.24 -40.07
C THR A 28 14.82 9.50 -39.36
N ASP A 29 14.23 9.35 -38.18
CA ASP A 29 13.73 10.47 -37.39
C ASP A 29 14.86 11.42 -36.95
N VAL A 30 15.97 10.85 -36.45
CA VAL A 30 17.16 11.64 -36.08
C VAL A 30 17.77 12.33 -37.31
N LEU A 31 17.82 11.66 -38.46
CA LEU A 31 18.29 12.25 -39.72
C LEU A 31 17.46 13.46 -40.14
N LEU A 32 16.13 13.40 -40.01
CA LEU A 32 15.23 14.51 -40.32
C LEU A 32 15.36 15.68 -39.33
N ALA A 33 15.68 15.37 -38.07
CA ALA A 33 15.85 16.36 -37.01
C ALA A 33 17.29 16.90 -36.86
N TYR A 34 18.27 16.36 -37.59
CA TYR A 34 19.66 16.76 -37.49
C TYR A 34 19.88 18.19 -38.04
N PRO A 35 20.69 19.06 -37.38
CA PRO A 35 21.54 18.84 -36.21
C PRO A 35 20.89 19.21 -34.87
N ARG A 36 19.55 19.40 -34.82
CA ARG A 36 18.83 19.70 -33.57
C ARG A 36 18.86 18.50 -32.63
N ILE A 37 18.68 17.30 -33.18
CA ILE A 37 18.92 16.03 -32.48
C ILE A 37 20.17 15.42 -33.09
N ARG A 38 21.18 15.12 -32.25
CA ARG A 38 22.50 14.63 -32.67
C ARG A 38 22.80 13.21 -32.23
N SER A 39 21.91 12.56 -31.49
CA SER A 39 22.11 11.24 -30.92
C SER A 39 21.03 10.25 -31.31
N VAL A 40 21.44 9.01 -31.54
CA VAL A 40 20.56 7.84 -31.66
C VAL A 40 20.63 7.09 -30.33
N GLU A 41 19.50 7.01 -29.64
CA GLU A 41 19.39 6.29 -28.37
C GLU A 41 19.09 4.80 -28.58
N VAL A 42 19.90 3.95 -27.95
CA VAL A 42 19.81 2.49 -28.02
C VAL A 42 19.61 1.93 -26.62
N ASP A 43 18.53 1.18 -26.42
CA ASP A 43 18.28 0.48 -25.15
C ASP A 43 19.19 -0.74 -25.05
N TYR A 44 19.88 -0.90 -23.93
CA TYR A 44 20.69 -2.09 -23.66
C TYR A 44 19.89 -3.40 -23.82
N ASN A 45 18.62 -3.41 -23.41
CA ASN A 45 17.77 -4.60 -23.50
C ASN A 45 17.45 -4.98 -24.96
N ASP A 46 17.39 -4.00 -25.87
CA ASP A 46 17.20 -4.26 -27.30
C ASP A 46 18.48 -4.89 -27.89
N LEU A 47 19.66 -4.43 -27.43
CA LEU A 47 20.95 -5.00 -27.80
C LEU A 47 21.10 -6.45 -27.31
N GLU A 48 20.74 -6.71 -26.04
CA GLU A 48 20.81 -8.05 -25.42
C GLU A 48 19.89 -9.06 -26.12
N ARG A 49 18.69 -8.63 -26.54
CA ARG A 49 17.73 -9.46 -27.29
C ARG A 49 18.19 -9.77 -28.70
N PHE A 50 18.92 -8.85 -29.33
CA PHE A 50 19.43 -9.03 -30.67
C PHE A 50 20.67 -9.93 -30.67
N ASP A 51 21.67 -9.58 -29.86
CA ASP A 51 22.91 -10.33 -29.71
C ASP A 51 23.50 -10.13 -28.31
N THR A 52 23.40 -11.17 -27.49
CA THR A 52 23.96 -11.19 -26.13
C THR A 52 25.46 -10.93 -26.12
N SER A 53 26.20 -11.39 -27.14
CA SER A 53 27.66 -11.17 -27.20
C SER A 53 28.01 -9.70 -27.43
N LEU A 54 27.17 -8.97 -28.18
CA LEU A 54 27.33 -7.53 -28.41
C LEU A 54 27.00 -6.73 -27.14
N ALA A 55 25.99 -7.16 -26.38
CA ALA A 55 25.65 -6.58 -25.09
C ALA A 55 26.72 -6.83 -24.01
N ASP A 56 27.33 -8.01 -23.97
CA ASP A 56 28.46 -8.32 -23.10
C ASP A 56 29.70 -7.50 -23.48
N ALA A 57 29.96 -7.36 -24.78
CA ALA A 57 31.04 -6.51 -25.28
C ALA A 57 30.87 -5.05 -24.84
N LEU A 58 29.64 -4.52 -24.80
CA LEU A 58 29.38 -3.16 -24.30
C LEU A 58 29.81 -3.01 -22.84
N ILE A 59 29.66 -4.03 -22.00
CA ILE A 59 30.07 -3.98 -20.59
C ILE A 59 31.59 -3.95 -20.47
N VAL A 60 32.28 -4.86 -21.18
CA VAL A 60 33.71 -5.11 -21.02
C VAL A 60 34.57 -4.11 -21.81
N THR A 61 34.16 -3.76 -23.02
CA THR A 61 34.91 -2.89 -23.95
C THR A 61 34.02 -1.77 -24.55
N PRO A 62 33.37 -0.94 -23.71
CA PRO A 62 32.38 0.06 -24.16
C PRO A 62 32.91 1.04 -25.21
N GLU A 63 34.19 1.40 -25.12
CA GLU A 63 34.81 2.36 -26.05
C GLU A 63 34.86 1.83 -27.49
N LEU A 64 35.21 0.55 -27.67
CA LEU A 64 35.24 -0.06 -29.01
C LEU A 64 33.83 -0.25 -29.56
N VAL A 65 32.87 -0.56 -28.69
CA VAL A 65 31.46 -0.80 -29.07
C VAL A 65 30.77 0.50 -29.48
N VAL A 66 30.95 1.58 -28.73
CA VAL A 66 30.44 2.92 -29.10
C VAL A 66 31.08 3.39 -30.42
N GLU A 67 32.39 3.20 -30.59
CA GLU A 67 33.09 3.53 -31.83
C GLU A 67 32.55 2.73 -33.02
N ALA A 68 32.39 1.41 -32.86
CA ALA A 68 31.82 0.55 -33.89
C ALA A 68 30.39 0.95 -34.28
N ALA A 69 29.56 1.27 -33.28
CA ALA A 69 28.18 1.69 -33.50
C ALA A 69 28.12 3.02 -34.28
N GLU A 70 28.90 4.03 -33.90
CA GLU A 70 28.97 5.28 -34.66
C GLU A 70 29.52 5.09 -36.07
N GLN A 71 30.57 4.27 -36.24
CA GLN A 71 31.16 3.99 -37.55
C GLN A 71 30.19 3.25 -38.48
N SER A 72 29.37 2.34 -37.96
CA SER A 72 28.36 1.62 -38.75
C SER A 72 27.32 2.56 -39.39
N ILE A 73 27.00 3.69 -38.74
CA ILE A 73 26.11 4.71 -39.29
C ILE A 73 26.88 5.59 -40.29
N LYS A 74 28.12 5.99 -39.95
CA LYS A 74 28.98 6.82 -40.82
C LYS A 74 29.28 6.13 -42.16
N ASN A 75 29.52 4.81 -42.16
CA ASN A 75 29.79 4.02 -43.37
C ASN A 75 28.65 4.08 -44.41
N ARG A 76 27.43 4.41 -43.99
CA ARG A 76 26.28 4.57 -44.90
C ARG A 76 26.33 5.85 -45.73
N ASN A 77 27.26 6.78 -45.43
CA ASN A 77 27.47 8.04 -46.17
C ASN A 77 26.17 8.81 -46.46
N ILE A 78 25.28 8.88 -45.46
CA ILE A 78 23.97 9.52 -45.61
C ILE A 78 24.17 11.03 -45.68
N THR A 79 23.72 11.64 -46.78
CA THR A 79 23.72 13.10 -46.95
C THR A 79 22.54 13.70 -46.22
N LEU A 80 22.74 14.82 -45.53
CA LEU A 80 21.66 15.52 -44.83
C LEU A 80 20.58 16.01 -45.83
N PRO A 81 19.29 16.03 -45.45
CA PRO A 81 18.20 16.50 -46.33
C PRO A 81 18.39 17.92 -46.88
N SER A 82 19.15 18.76 -46.16
CA SER A 82 19.51 20.12 -46.56
C SER A 82 20.59 20.21 -47.65
N GLY A 83 21.25 19.09 -48.00
CA GLY A 83 22.34 19.04 -48.97
C GLY A 83 23.70 19.56 -48.46
N THR A 84 23.78 20.01 -47.20
CA THR A 84 25.00 20.59 -46.61
C THR A 84 25.47 19.75 -45.42
N GLY A 85 26.47 18.89 -45.65
CA GLY A 85 27.12 18.10 -44.59
C GLY A 85 26.76 16.61 -44.59
N ILE A 86 27.50 15.85 -43.78
CA ILE A 86 27.38 14.39 -43.63
C ILE A 86 26.67 14.09 -42.31
N PHE A 87 25.81 13.08 -42.29
CA PHE A 87 25.13 12.63 -41.08
C PHE A 87 26.08 11.82 -40.18
N GLU A 88 26.55 12.46 -39.10
CA GLU A 88 27.43 11.84 -38.10
C GLU A 88 26.81 11.97 -36.70
N PRO A 89 25.82 11.12 -36.33
CA PRO A 89 25.22 11.15 -35.00
C PRO A 89 26.09 10.40 -33.97
N HIS A 90 25.93 10.76 -32.71
CA HIS A 90 26.38 9.96 -31.58
C HIS A 90 25.46 8.77 -31.34
N VAL A 91 26.01 7.64 -30.88
CA VAL A 91 25.21 6.51 -30.40
C VAL A 91 25.26 6.48 -28.89
N ARG A 92 24.08 6.56 -28.25
CA ARG A 92 23.94 6.72 -26.80
C ARG A 92 23.21 5.50 -26.23
N PHE A 93 23.87 4.76 -25.35
CA PHE A 93 23.32 3.56 -24.71
C PHE A 93 22.73 3.86 -23.33
N PHE A 94 21.52 3.36 -23.05
CA PHE A 94 20.82 3.54 -21.78
C PHE A 94 20.22 2.23 -21.24
N ASN A 95 19.69 2.23 -20.01
CA ASN A 95 19.15 1.05 -19.33
C ASN A 95 20.16 -0.09 -19.11
N GLY A 96 21.42 0.24 -18.82
CA GLY A 96 22.45 -0.76 -18.59
C GLY A 96 22.18 -1.68 -17.38
N PRO A 97 22.90 -2.81 -17.29
CA PRO A 97 22.72 -3.78 -16.23
C PRO A 97 23.00 -3.17 -14.84
N GLY A 98 22.16 -3.52 -13.86
CA GLY A 98 22.33 -3.08 -12.47
C GLY A 98 21.85 -1.65 -12.16
N ALA A 99 21.16 -0.97 -13.08
CA ALA A 99 20.70 0.41 -12.92
C ALA A 99 19.92 0.69 -11.60
N GLU A 100 19.19 -0.29 -11.07
CA GLU A 100 18.43 -0.15 -9.82
C GLU A 100 19.26 -0.47 -8.56
N SER A 101 20.29 -1.29 -8.65
CA SER A 101 21.03 -1.80 -7.49
C SER A 101 22.37 -1.11 -7.26
N THR A 102 22.98 -0.54 -8.31
CA THR A 102 24.32 0.04 -8.23
C THR A 102 24.30 1.39 -7.51
N MET A 103 25.00 1.46 -6.37
CA MET A 103 25.28 2.70 -5.65
C MET A 103 26.66 3.24 -6.03
N ILE A 104 26.82 4.56 -6.02
CA ILE A 104 28.07 5.24 -6.36
C ILE A 104 29.20 4.81 -5.43
N GLU A 105 28.90 4.48 -4.17
CA GLU A 105 29.85 3.92 -3.21
C GLU A 105 30.49 2.59 -3.69
N HIS A 106 29.76 1.78 -4.46
CA HIS A 106 30.22 0.47 -4.94
C HIS A 106 31.05 0.55 -6.23
N ILE A 107 31.07 1.69 -6.91
CA ILE A 107 31.81 1.88 -8.18
C ILE A 107 33.30 2.12 -7.88
N GLY A 108 34.06 1.04 -7.83
CA GLY A 108 35.49 1.04 -7.48
C GLY A 108 36.41 0.65 -8.64
N SER A 109 37.67 0.33 -8.30
CA SER A 109 38.71 -0.04 -9.26
C SER A 109 38.40 -1.28 -10.11
N LYS A 110 37.50 -2.16 -9.65
CA LYS A 110 37.08 -3.35 -10.41
C LYS A 110 36.37 -3.00 -11.71
N SER A 111 35.66 -1.88 -11.75
CA SER A 111 34.89 -1.44 -12.91
C SER A 111 35.67 -0.46 -13.80
N LEU A 112 37.01 -0.40 -13.67
CA LEU A 112 37.82 0.57 -14.38
C LEU A 112 37.84 0.27 -15.88
N ASN A 113 37.50 1.28 -16.69
CA ASN A 113 37.29 1.20 -18.15
C ASN A 113 36.09 0.34 -18.58
N GLU A 114 35.28 -0.14 -17.64
CA GLU A 114 34.03 -0.88 -17.92
C GLU A 114 32.83 0.08 -17.98
N PHE A 115 31.75 -0.40 -18.57
CA PHE A 115 30.47 0.30 -18.60
C PHE A 115 29.80 0.24 -17.23
N VAL A 116 29.46 1.40 -16.68
CA VAL A 116 28.79 1.52 -15.38
C VAL A 116 27.47 2.28 -15.56
N THR A 117 26.44 1.79 -14.87
CA THR A 117 25.13 2.43 -14.81
C THR A 117 24.75 2.67 -13.35
N PHE A 118 24.37 3.90 -13.01
CA PHE A 118 23.93 4.26 -11.67
C PHE A 118 22.94 5.42 -11.68
N LYS A 119 22.17 5.53 -10.60
CA LYS A 119 21.20 6.60 -10.37
C LYS A 119 21.69 7.50 -9.25
N GLY A 120 21.47 8.80 -9.39
CA GLY A 120 21.85 9.75 -8.35
C GLY A 120 21.25 11.14 -8.57
N VAL A 121 21.52 12.02 -7.61
CA VAL A 121 21.09 13.42 -7.65
C VAL A 121 22.24 14.30 -8.11
N VAL A 122 22.01 15.16 -9.10
CA VAL A 122 23.00 16.15 -9.53
C VAL A 122 23.17 17.19 -8.42
N THR A 123 24.36 17.32 -7.85
CA THR A 123 24.63 18.28 -6.79
C THR A 123 25.12 19.62 -7.34
N LYS A 124 25.90 19.60 -8.41
CA LYS A 124 26.51 20.80 -9.03
C LYS A 124 26.92 20.50 -10.48
N ARG A 125 27.02 21.55 -11.28
CA ARG A 125 27.51 21.52 -12.67
C ARG A 125 28.45 22.71 -12.92
N THR A 126 29.45 22.53 -13.77
CA THR A 126 30.33 23.61 -14.22
C THR A 126 29.69 24.36 -15.38
N ASP A 127 30.25 25.54 -15.70
CA ASP A 127 30.03 26.15 -17.01
C ASP A 127 30.58 25.25 -18.13
N VAL A 128 30.16 25.54 -19.36
CA VAL A 128 30.59 24.82 -20.56
C VAL A 128 32.05 25.17 -20.87
N MET A 129 32.87 24.15 -21.03
CA MET A 129 34.28 24.24 -21.44
C MET A 129 34.43 23.71 -22.86
N HIS A 130 35.51 24.09 -23.56
CA HIS A 130 35.80 23.59 -24.91
C HIS A 130 36.98 22.62 -24.89
N LYS A 131 36.74 21.37 -25.26
CA LYS A 131 37.73 20.31 -25.41
C LYS A 131 38.23 20.27 -26.86
N VAL A 132 39.54 20.32 -27.08
CA VAL A 132 40.12 20.22 -28.43
C VAL A 132 39.92 18.80 -28.97
N LYS A 133 39.28 18.67 -30.13
CA LYS A 133 39.08 17.40 -30.87
C LYS A 133 40.16 17.19 -31.92
N MET A 134 40.51 18.24 -32.67
CA MET A 134 41.60 18.22 -33.65
C MET A 134 42.47 19.46 -33.44
N ALA A 135 43.73 19.24 -33.06
CA ALA A 135 44.70 20.30 -32.89
C ALA A 135 45.42 20.55 -34.22
N LYS A 136 45.56 21.82 -34.60
CA LYS A 136 46.43 22.21 -35.71
C LYS A 136 47.81 22.59 -35.16
N TYR A 137 48.84 22.10 -35.82
CA TYR A 137 50.22 22.46 -35.56
C TYR A 137 50.83 23.08 -36.80
N LYS A 138 51.61 24.15 -36.61
CA LYS A 138 52.34 24.81 -37.68
C LYS A 138 53.84 24.73 -37.39
N CYS A 139 54.62 24.34 -38.39
CA CYS A 139 56.07 24.29 -38.24
C CYS A 139 56.69 25.68 -38.46
N GLN A 140 57.30 26.26 -37.43
CA GLN A 140 57.96 27.57 -37.53
C GLN A 140 59.18 27.59 -38.48
N ALA A 141 59.72 26.43 -38.85
CA ALA A 141 60.91 26.34 -39.69
C ALA A 141 60.63 26.12 -41.18
N CYS A 142 59.46 25.60 -41.56
CA CYS A 142 59.11 25.29 -42.96
C CYS A 142 57.64 25.57 -43.32
N ASP A 143 56.88 26.20 -42.42
CA ASP A 143 55.47 26.58 -42.57
C ASP A 143 54.48 25.44 -42.85
N THR A 144 54.91 24.18 -42.79
CA THR A 144 54.04 23.02 -43.00
C THR A 144 53.04 22.88 -41.84
N GLU A 145 51.77 22.68 -42.18
CA GLU A 145 50.68 22.48 -41.24
C GLU A 145 50.35 20.99 -41.07
N TYR A 146 50.04 20.61 -39.84
CA TYR A 146 49.62 19.27 -39.45
C TYR A 146 48.31 19.36 -38.68
N LYS A 147 47.35 18.50 -39.04
CA LYS A 147 46.13 18.30 -38.26
C LYS A 147 46.26 16.99 -37.51
N VAL A 148 46.20 17.05 -36.19
CA VAL A 148 46.34 15.86 -35.35
C VAL A 148 45.10 15.71 -34.50
N LEU A 149 44.48 14.53 -34.56
CA LEU A 149 43.33 14.18 -33.74
C LEU A 149 43.80 13.97 -32.30
N VAL A 150 43.21 14.71 -31.37
CA VAL A 150 43.60 14.70 -29.95
C VAL A 150 42.82 13.59 -29.26
N GLY A 151 43.45 12.41 -29.14
CA GLY A 151 42.93 11.27 -28.38
C GLY A 151 43.42 11.24 -26.91
N ARG A 152 43.01 10.22 -26.13
CA ARG A 152 43.38 10.11 -24.71
C ARG A 152 44.90 9.98 -24.44
N ASN A 153 45.66 9.39 -25.37
CA ASN A 153 47.13 9.26 -25.29
C ASN A 153 47.85 10.28 -26.17
N PHE A 154 47.25 11.46 -26.36
CA PHE A 154 47.83 12.49 -27.19
C PHE A 154 49.15 12.99 -26.61
N HIS A 155 50.23 12.75 -27.34
CA HIS A 155 51.52 13.39 -27.11
C HIS A 155 51.68 14.52 -28.10
N GLU A 156 51.91 15.72 -27.58
CA GLU A 156 52.16 16.90 -28.39
C GLU A 156 53.32 16.64 -29.38
N PRO A 157 53.06 16.68 -30.70
CA PRO A 157 54.07 16.42 -31.70
C PRO A 157 55.03 17.61 -31.77
N LYS A 158 56.26 17.43 -31.30
CA LYS A 158 57.28 18.49 -31.35
C LYS A 158 58.08 18.50 -32.65
N LYS A 159 58.15 17.36 -33.35
CA LYS A 159 59.00 17.14 -34.52
C LYS A 159 58.20 17.22 -35.82
N CYS A 160 58.57 18.14 -36.70
CA CYS A 160 57.98 18.25 -38.03
C CYS A 160 58.40 17.08 -38.92
N GLU A 161 57.46 16.41 -39.59
CA GLU A 161 57.78 15.30 -40.48
C GLU A 161 58.46 15.72 -41.79
N ALA A 162 58.18 16.94 -42.27
CA ALA A 162 58.70 17.49 -43.52
C ALA A 162 60.17 17.94 -43.38
N CYS A 163 60.48 18.77 -42.39
CA CYS A 163 61.85 19.31 -42.21
C CYS A 163 62.64 18.63 -41.09
N LYS A 164 62.06 17.64 -40.39
CA LYS A 164 62.66 16.87 -39.27
C LYS A 164 63.14 17.70 -38.06
N LYS A 165 62.87 19.01 -38.02
CA LYS A 165 63.23 19.91 -36.91
C LYS A 165 62.17 19.90 -35.81
N LEU A 166 62.59 20.18 -34.57
CA LEU A 166 61.71 20.31 -33.40
C LEU A 166 61.09 21.73 -33.35
N ALA A 167 60.21 22.04 -34.30
CA ALA A 167 59.68 23.39 -34.50
C ALA A 167 58.16 23.41 -34.72
N LEU A 168 57.44 22.36 -34.32
CA LEU A 168 55.97 22.36 -34.35
C LEU A 168 55.43 23.09 -33.13
N VAL A 169 54.56 24.07 -33.38
CA VAL A 169 53.81 24.79 -32.33
C VAL A 169 52.31 24.67 -32.60
N PRO A 170 51.46 24.56 -31.57
CA PRO A 170 50.03 24.52 -31.74
C PRO A 170 49.52 25.89 -32.22
N VAL A 171 48.54 25.87 -33.12
CA VAL A 171 47.76 27.05 -33.53
C VAL A 171 46.40 26.93 -32.85
N GLU A 172 46.30 27.45 -31.63
CA GLU A 172 45.18 27.21 -30.72
C GLU A 172 43.83 27.65 -31.31
N GLU A 173 43.80 28.76 -32.06
CA GLU A 173 42.58 29.34 -32.65
C GLU A 173 42.04 28.54 -33.85
N GLU A 174 42.83 27.66 -34.44
CA GLU A 174 42.44 26.90 -35.64
C GLU A 174 42.08 25.43 -35.37
N GLY A 175 42.03 25.03 -34.11
CA GLY A 175 41.56 23.70 -33.72
C GLY A 175 40.06 23.52 -33.93
N THR A 176 39.60 22.27 -34.04
CA THR A 176 38.17 21.96 -33.84
C THR A 176 37.92 21.60 -32.39
N PHE A 177 36.85 22.14 -31.83
CA PHE A 177 36.49 21.99 -30.42
C PHE A 177 35.18 21.21 -30.28
N THR A 178 35.00 20.60 -29.11
CA THR A 178 33.78 19.93 -28.68
C THR A 178 33.45 20.42 -27.27
N ASP A 179 32.18 20.72 -27.04
CA ASP A 179 31.74 21.22 -25.74
C ASP A 179 31.82 20.11 -24.69
N LEU A 180 32.27 20.49 -23.49
CA LEU A 180 32.47 19.62 -22.34
C LEU A 180 31.90 20.31 -21.10
N GLN A 181 31.06 19.61 -20.36
CA GLN A 181 30.54 20.06 -19.09
C GLN A 181 30.78 18.99 -18.01
N LYS A 182 31.20 19.40 -16.82
CA LYS A 182 31.38 18.49 -15.69
C LYS A 182 30.23 18.66 -14.71
N ALA A 183 29.77 17.56 -14.15
CA ALA A 183 28.78 17.58 -13.09
C ALA A 183 29.17 16.63 -11.95
N GLU A 184 28.74 16.93 -10.73
CA GLU A 184 28.86 16.02 -9.60
C GLU A 184 27.49 15.40 -9.32
N VAL A 185 27.49 14.08 -9.15
CA VAL A 185 26.30 13.27 -8.84
C VAL A 185 26.51 12.57 -7.51
N GLN A 186 25.49 12.57 -6.68
CA GLN A 186 25.47 11.97 -5.34
C GLN A 186 24.46 10.81 -5.28
N ASP A 187 24.71 9.80 -4.43
CA ASP A 187 23.74 8.73 -4.17
C ASP A 187 22.36 9.27 -3.75
N LEU A 188 21.30 8.56 -4.15
CA LEU A 188 19.92 8.84 -3.73
C LEU A 188 19.79 8.66 -2.22
N LEU A 189 19.28 9.69 -1.51
CA LEU A 189 19.16 9.70 -0.05
C LEU A 189 18.34 8.52 0.51
N GLU A 190 17.37 8.03 -0.26
CA GLU A 190 16.53 6.87 0.08
C GLU A 190 17.32 5.56 0.25
N LYS A 191 18.46 5.43 -0.46
CA LYS A 191 19.30 4.23 -0.45
C LYS A 191 20.44 4.31 0.56
N VAL A 192 20.71 5.50 1.11
CA VAL A 192 21.79 5.70 2.09
C VAL A 192 21.29 5.28 3.48
N SER A 193 21.98 4.33 4.09
CA SER A 193 21.69 3.88 5.45
C SER A 193 21.95 5.01 6.46
N GLY A 194 21.02 5.20 7.40
CA GLY A 194 21.02 6.34 8.32
C GLY A 194 22.33 6.51 9.07
N GLY A 195 23.08 7.57 8.75
CA GLY A 195 24.34 7.95 9.39
C GLY A 195 25.58 7.90 8.48
N SER A 196 25.50 7.27 7.31
CA SER A 196 26.58 7.22 6.32
C SER A 196 26.59 8.48 5.42
N LEU A 197 27.78 8.92 5.01
CA LEU A 197 27.91 10.00 4.02
C LEU A 197 27.63 9.43 2.62
N ALA A 198 26.72 10.07 1.89
CA ALA A 198 26.41 9.69 0.51
C ALA A 198 27.65 9.86 -0.38
N ALA A 199 27.97 8.84 -1.19
CA ALA A 199 29.12 8.92 -2.08
C ALA A 199 28.83 9.84 -3.27
N LYS A 200 29.91 10.42 -3.80
CA LYS A 200 29.88 11.35 -4.93
C LYS A 200 30.70 10.81 -6.10
N MET A 201 30.28 11.16 -7.31
CA MET A 201 30.96 10.86 -8.56
C MET A 201 30.95 12.10 -9.46
N GLU A 202 32.10 12.42 -10.05
CA GLU A 202 32.18 13.41 -11.13
C GLU A 202 31.87 12.73 -12.47
N ILE A 203 30.95 13.31 -13.23
CA ILE A 203 30.58 12.86 -14.57
C ILE A 203 30.97 13.92 -15.61
N TRP A 204 31.42 13.48 -16.78
CA TRP A 204 31.80 14.34 -17.90
C TRP A 204 30.79 14.17 -19.03
N LEU A 205 30.16 15.27 -19.44
CA LEU A 205 29.15 15.35 -20.49
C LEU A 205 29.78 16.02 -21.71
N GLU A 206 29.71 15.38 -22.88
CA GLU A 206 30.29 15.89 -24.13
C GLU A 206 29.23 16.13 -25.20
N ASP A 207 29.44 17.17 -26.02
CA ASP A 207 28.59 17.61 -27.14
C ASP A 207 27.09 17.65 -26.79
N ASP A 208 26.28 16.72 -27.30
CA ASP A 208 24.82 16.72 -27.18
C ASP A 208 24.28 16.46 -25.76
N LEU A 209 25.14 16.05 -24.81
CA LEU A 209 24.76 15.87 -23.41
C LEU A 209 24.95 17.16 -22.57
N VAL A 210 25.61 18.18 -23.12
CA VAL A 210 25.84 19.46 -22.43
C VAL A 210 24.51 20.18 -22.20
N ASN A 211 24.35 20.78 -21.01
CA ASN A 211 23.15 21.47 -20.55
C ASN A 211 21.86 20.61 -20.49
N LYS A 212 21.96 19.27 -20.60
CA LYS A 212 20.80 18.37 -20.47
C LYS A 212 20.40 18.05 -19.03
N ILE A 213 21.28 18.32 -18.05
CA ILE A 213 21.01 18.03 -16.64
C ILE A 213 21.08 19.28 -15.78
N THR A 214 20.23 19.34 -14.76
CA THR A 214 20.14 20.47 -13.83
C THR A 214 20.47 20.02 -12.40
N PRO A 215 21.18 20.85 -11.61
CA PRO A 215 21.35 20.59 -10.17
C PRO A 215 20.00 20.37 -9.47
N GLY A 216 19.91 19.34 -8.62
CA GLY A 216 18.69 18.91 -7.93
C GLY A 216 17.82 17.92 -8.73
N GLU A 217 18.25 17.49 -9.92
CA GLU A 217 17.57 16.42 -10.66
C GLU A 217 18.07 15.04 -10.27
N ASN A 218 17.13 14.10 -10.18
CA ASN A 218 17.44 12.68 -10.12
C ASN A 218 17.70 12.25 -11.56
N ILE A 219 18.90 11.73 -11.82
CA ILE A 219 19.31 11.30 -13.14
C ILE A 219 19.77 9.85 -13.12
N GLU A 220 19.69 9.21 -14.27
CA GLU A 220 20.36 7.96 -14.58
C GLU A 220 21.54 8.27 -15.48
N VAL A 221 22.72 7.76 -15.11
CA VAL A 221 23.96 7.94 -15.86
C VAL A 221 24.44 6.57 -16.31
N CYS A 222 24.67 6.43 -17.61
CA CYS A 222 25.39 5.32 -18.22
C CYS A 222 26.72 5.86 -18.76
N GLY A 223 27.85 5.25 -18.41
CA GLY A 223 29.13 5.76 -18.87
C GLY A 223 30.30 4.84 -18.57
N ILE A 224 31.50 5.32 -18.83
CA ILE A 224 32.73 4.55 -18.63
C ILE A 224 33.48 5.10 -17.43
N LEU A 225 33.81 4.25 -16.46
CA LEU A 225 34.61 4.66 -15.32
C LEU A 225 36.07 4.89 -15.73
N ARG A 226 36.61 6.07 -15.42
CA ARG A 226 37.97 6.51 -15.76
C ARG A 226 38.71 7.04 -14.54
N LEU A 227 40.04 7.03 -14.67
CA LEU A 227 40.92 7.66 -13.68
C LEU A 227 41.00 9.16 -13.94
N LYS A 228 40.72 9.94 -12.91
CA LYS A 228 40.96 11.38 -12.90
C LYS A 228 42.41 11.63 -12.53
N ILE A 229 43.19 12.12 -13.49
CA ILE A 229 44.61 12.47 -13.28
C ILE A 229 44.67 13.69 -12.36
N PRO A 230 45.40 13.62 -11.23
CA PRO A 230 45.50 14.73 -10.30
C PRO A 230 46.27 15.90 -10.93
N THR A 231 45.76 17.11 -10.72
CA THR A 231 46.43 18.35 -11.14
C THR A 231 47.61 18.71 -10.23
N ASN A 232 47.66 18.16 -9.01
CA ASN A 232 48.69 18.46 -8.01
C ASN A 232 49.98 17.64 -8.23
N VAL A 233 51.12 18.32 -8.31
CA VAL A 233 52.46 17.73 -8.55
C VAL A 233 52.86 16.72 -7.46
N LYS A 234 52.44 16.90 -6.19
CA LYS A 234 52.70 15.92 -5.12
C LYS A 234 51.91 14.62 -5.32
N GLN A 235 50.61 14.71 -5.56
CA GLN A 235 49.76 13.53 -5.82
C GLN A 235 50.18 12.78 -7.10
N LYS A 236 50.64 13.51 -8.12
CA LYS A 236 51.16 12.93 -9.36
C LYS A 236 52.41 12.08 -9.16
N ARG A 237 53.23 12.36 -8.14
CA ARG A 237 54.40 11.55 -7.76
C ARG A 237 54.03 10.29 -6.96
N GLU A 238 52.89 10.32 -6.27
CA GLU A 238 52.41 9.22 -5.42
C GLU A 238 51.47 8.26 -6.16
N PHE A 239 51.21 8.47 -7.46
CA PHE A 239 50.30 7.65 -8.28
C PHE A 239 48.88 7.52 -7.70
N ILE A 240 48.41 8.54 -6.97
CA ILE A 240 47.06 8.59 -6.41
C ILE A 240 46.14 9.26 -7.42
N TYR A 241 45.17 8.50 -7.95
CA TYR A 241 44.22 8.96 -8.94
C TYR A 241 42.81 9.05 -8.37
N GLY A 242 42.05 10.05 -8.80
CA GLY A 242 40.62 10.12 -8.52
C GLY A 242 39.82 9.23 -9.49
N ARG A 243 38.50 9.16 -9.29
CA ARG A 243 37.55 8.50 -10.19
C ARG A 243 36.63 9.52 -10.85
N CYS A 244 36.35 9.35 -12.14
CA CYS A 244 35.32 10.08 -12.87
C CYS A 244 34.64 9.14 -13.85
N VAL A 245 33.44 9.50 -14.31
CA VAL A 245 32.71 8.74 -15.33
C VAL A 245 32.58 9.61 -16.57
N GLU A 246 33.09 9.13 -17.70
CA GLU A 246 32.78 9.73 -19.00
C GLU A 246 31.39 9.25 -19.42
N ALA A 247 30.41 10.16 -19.47
CA ALA A 247 29.02 9.79 -19.72
C ALA A 247 28.83 9.40 -21.18
N ILE A 248 28.34 8.19 -21.40
CA ILE A 248 27.80 7.76 -22.69
C ILE A 248 26.38 8.27 -22.83
N HIS A 249 25.57 8.21 -21.76
CA HIS A 249 24.21 8.74 -21.70
C HIS A 249 23.92 9.28 -20.30
N ALA A 250 23.14 10.35 -20.24
CA ALA A 250 22.63 10.90 -19.00
C ALA A 250 21.20 11.41 -19.25
N ARG A 251 20.23 10.88 -18.52
CA ARG A 251 18.83 11.34 -18.60
C ARG A 251 18.25 11.65 -17.23
N SER A 252 17.33 12.60 -17.22
CA SER A 252 16.48 12.83 -16.06
C SER A 252 15.57 11.63 -15.83
N LEU A 253 15.49 11.17 -14.58
CA LEU A 253 14.50 10.18 -14.13
C LEU A 253 13.16 10.85 -13.82
N LYS A 254 13.12 12.18 -13.76
CA LYS A 254 11.85 12.90 -13.79
C LYS A 254 11.26 12.67 -15.18
N ARG A 255 10.07 12.09 -15.25
CA ARG A 255 9.22 12.30 -16.42
C ARG A 255 8.94 13.80 -16.45
N ASP A 256 9.65 14.51 -17.30
CA ASP A 256 9.20 15.84 -17.66
C ASP A 256 7.85 15.64 -18.35
N PHE A 257 6.79 16.16 -17.73
CA PHE A 257 5.42 16.10 -18.25
C PHE A 257 5.29 16.81 -19.63
N GLU A 258 6.36 17.45 -20.09
CA GLU A 258 6.47 18.13 -21.39
C GLU A 258 6.69 17.15 -22.57
N GLU A 259 7.03 15.87 -22.33
CA GLU A 259 7.19 14.83 -23.37
C GLU A 259 6.10 13.73 -23.30
N ILE A 260 4.87 14.08 -22.91
CA ILE A 260 3.74 13.16 -23.11
C ILE A 260 3.30 13.28 -24.58
N ASP A 261 3.65 12.30 -25.41
CA ASP A 261 3.05 12.14 -26.73
C ASP A 261 1.58 11.76 -26.58
N ILE A 262 0.72 12.78 -26.64
CA ILE A 262 -0.74 12.60 -26.55
C ILE A 262 -1.22 12.01 -27.88
N SER A 263 -1.67 10.76 -27.85
CA SER A 263 -2.30 10.15 -29.01
C SER A 263 -3.58 10.90 -29.41
N ARG A 264 -3.99 10.84 -30.67
CA ARG A 264 -5.26 11.45 -31.13
C ARG A 264 -6.49 10.93 -30.37
N GLU A 265 -6.43 9.72 -29.81
CA GLU A 265 -7.49 9.16 -28.98
C GLU A 265 -7.51 9.76 -27.56
N GLU A 266 -6.34 9.99 -26.97
CA GLU A 266 -6.20 10.65 -25.67
C GLU A 266 -6.59 12.13 -25.77
N GLU A 267 -6.21 12.80 -26.86
CA GLU A 267 -6.62 14.18 -27.13
C GLU A 267 -8.15 14.31 -27.12
N LYS A 268 -8.86 13.40 -27.83
CA LYS A 268 -10.32 13.35 -27.80
C LYS A 268 -10.86 13.16 -26.38
N LYS A 269 -10.29 12.24 -25.60
CA LYS A 269 -10.71 12.00 -24.21
C LYS A 269 -10.48 13.22 -23.32
N ILE A 270 -9.36 13.94 -23.51
CA ILE A 270 -9.05 15.16 -22.76
C ILE A 270 -10.07 16.26 -23.11
N ILE A 271 -10.39 16.42 -24.40
CA ILE A 271 -11.42 17.36 -24.85
C ILE A 271 -12.79 16.96 -24.30
N GLU A 272 -13.18 15.69 -24.33
CA GLU A 272 -14.44 15.23 -23.73
C GLU A 272 -14.47 15.48 -22.22
N LEU A 273 -13.36 15.25 -21.53
CA LEU A 273 -13.22 15.49 -20.09
C LEU A 273 -13.26 16.99 -19.75
N SER A 274 -12.76 17.87 -20.61
CA SER A 274 -12.75 19.32 -20.37
C SER A 274 -14.16 19.93 -20.37
N HIS A 275 -15.11 19.30 -21.08
CA HIS A 275 -16.51 19.67 -21.08
C HIS A 275 -17.30 19.07 -19.91
N ASP A 276 -16.69 18.22 -19.08
CA ASP A 276 -17.35 17.62 -17.92
C ASP A 276 -17.53 18.67 -16.80
N PRO A 277 -18.78 18.99 -16.40
CA PRO A 277 -19.04 19.95 -15.32
C PRO A 277 -18.52 19.49 -13.95
N ALA A 278 -18.16 18.22 -13.78
CA ALA A 278 -17.56 17.67 -12.57
C ALA A 278 -16.03 17.51 -12.65
N LEU A 279 -15.38 18.09 -13.68
CA LEU A 279 -13.93 18.02 -13.90
C LEU A 279 -13.13 18.36 -12.63
N GLU A 280 -13.42 19.51 -12.01
CA GLU A 280 -12.73 19.97 -10.80
C GLU A 280 -12.75 18.89 -9.70
N ARG A 281 -13.92 18.30 -9.44
CA ARG A 281 -14.06 17.24 -8.43
C ARG A 281 -13.31 15.96 -8.82
N LYS A 282 -13.29 15.60 -10.10
CA LYS A 282 -12.56 14.42 -10.60
C LYS A 282 -11.06 14.60 -10.41
N VAL A 283 -10.53 15.79 -10.71
CA VAL A 283 -9.14 16.15 -10.46
C VAL A 283 -8.84 16.10 -8.97
N ILE A 284 -9.62 16.76 -8.11
CA ILE A 284 -9.41 16.71 -6.65
C ILE A 284 -9.43 15.27 -6.11
N ALA A 285 -10.36 14.43 -6.60
CA ALA A 285 -10.46 13.03 -6.17
C ALA A 285 -9.26 12.19 -6.63
N SER A 286 -8.63 12.53 -7.76
CA SER A 286 -7.42 11.87 -8.26
C SER A 286 -6.15 12.23 -7.48
N VAL A 287 -6.15 13.33 -6.71
CA VAL A 287 -5.03 13.70 -5.83
C VAL A 287 -5.06 12.85 -4.57
N ALA A 288 -4.07 11.95 -4.44
CA ALA A 288 -3.94 10.98 -3.35
C ALA A 288 -5.25 10.21 -3.08
N PRO A 289 -5.71 9.37 -4.03
CA PRO A 289 -7.04 8.76 -4.00
C PRO A 289 -7.25 7.79 -2.82
N ALA A 290 -6.15 7.21 -2.31
CA ALA A 290 -6.15 6.35 -1.13
C ALA A 290 -6.52 7.08 0.18
N ILE A 291 -6.45 8.42 0.21
CA ILE A 291 -6.77 9.18 1.41
C ILE A 291 -8.14 9.81 1.30
N TYR A 292 -9.02 9.43 2.20
CA TYR A 292 -10.37 9.96 2.26
C TYR A 292 -10.40 11.36 2.94
N GLY A 293 -11.11 12.33 2.35
CA GLY A 293 -11.28 13.69 2.90
C GLY A 293 -10.25 14.71 2.41
N TYR A 294 -10.01 15.76 3.20
CA TYR A 294 -9.06 16.85 2.90
C TYR A 294 -9.29 17.53 1.53
N SER A 295 -10.53 17.69 1.10
CA SER A 295 -10.87 18.21 -0.23
C SER A 295 -10.24 19.57 -0.52
N GLU A 296 -10.18 20.46 0.47
CA GLU A 296 -9.53 21.77 0.34
C GLU A 296 -8.02 21.64 0.15
N VAL A 297 -7.37 20.75 0.91
CA VAL A 297 -5.93 20.53 0.80
C VAL A 297 -5.57 19.82 -0.49
N LYS A 298 -6.37 18.84 -0.91
CA LYS A 298 -6.24 18.17 -2.21
C LYS A 298 -6.47 19.12 -3.37
N GLN A 299 -7.42 20.05 -3.23
CA GLN A 299 -7.65 21.11 -4.22
C GLN A 299 -6.46 22.07 -4.29
N ALA A 300 -5.91 22.50 -3.15
CA ALA A 300 -4.71 23.32 -3.11
C ALA A 300 -3.53 22.62 -3.80
N LEU A 301 -3.32 21.32 -3.51
CA LEU A 301 -2.31 20.50 -4.16
C LEU A 301 -2.57 20.34 -5.67
N ALA A 302 -3.82 20.11 -6.08
CA ALA A 302 -4.17 20.06 -7.50
C ALA A 302 -3.83 21.37 -8.20
N LEU A 303 -4.18 22.51 -7.61
CA LEU A 303 -3.87 23.84 -8.14
C LEU A 303 -2.36 24.09 -8.21
N GLN A 304 -1.60 23.63 -7.21
CA GLN A 304 -0.15 23.68 -7.24
C GLN A 304 0.43 22.87 -8.40
N LEU A 305 -0.09 21.67 -8.65
CA LEU A 305 0.35 20.79 -9.73
C LEU A 305 0.04 21.38 -11.12
N PHE A 306 -1.06 22.14 -11.26
CA PHE A 306 -1.34 22.88 -12.49
C PHE A 306 -0.43 24.10 -12.69
N GLY A 307 0.12 24.66 -11.61
CA GLY A 307 1.05 25.79 -11.64
C GLY A 307 0.40 27.14 -12.02
N GLY A 308 1.20 28.20 -12.03
CA GLY A 308 0.80 29.54 -12.44
C GLY A 308 1.13 29.87 -13.90
N THR A 309 0.52 30.92 -14.44
CA THR A 309 0.76 31.37 -15.82
C THR A 309 2.13 32.03 -15.93
N LYS A 310 3.03 31.47 -16.75
CA LYS A 310 4.36 32.02 -17.04
C LYS A 310 4.26 33.43 -17.66
N ASN A 311 5.26 34.28 -17.45
CA ASN A 311 5.45 35.59 -18.10
C ASN A 311 4.40 36.69 -17.80
N LYS A 312 3.65 36.60 -16.70
CA LYS A 312 2.83 37.74 -16.26
C LYS A 312 3.71 38.79 -15.58
N MET A 313 3.44 40.07 -15.87
CA MET A 313 4.12 41.21 -15.27
C MET A 313 3.16 41.90 -14.28
N MET A 314 3.67 42.32 -13.11
CA MET A 314 2.94 43.24 -12.23
C MET A 314 2.87 44.64 -12.85
N LYS A 315 1.98 45.50 -12.33
CA LYS A 315 2.03 46.94 -12.60
C LYS A 315 3.33 47.51 -12.00
N GLY A 316 4.40 47.57 -12.81
CA GLY A 316 5.73 48.03 -12.40
C GLY A 316 6.89 47.14 -12.87
N ASP A 317 6.72 46.36 -13.94
CA ASP A 317 7.77 45.55 -14.62
C ASP A 317 8.47 44.47 -13.78
N ALA A 318 7.88 44.08 -12.64
CA ALA A 318 8.32 42.91 -11.91
C ALA A 318 7.61 41.64 -12.44
N PRO A 319 8.33 40.54 -12.75
CA PRO A 319 7.71 39.29 -13.13
C PRO A 319 6.89 38.72 -11.97
N LEU A 320 5.66 38.28 -12.28
CA LEU A 320 4.78 37.59 -11.35
C LEU A 320 5.27 36.14 -11.22
N ARG A 321 5.44 35.69 -9.98
CA ARG A 321 5.80 34.31 -9.66
C ARG A 321 4.78 33.32 -10.22
N ASP A 322 5.25 32.32 -10.94
CA ASP A 322 4.49 31.24 -11.58
C ASP A 322 4.45 29.96 -10.74
N ASP A 323 5.47 29.69 -9.93
CA ASP A 323 5.51 28.52 -9.04
C ASP A 323 4.82 28.78 -7.69
N VAL A 324 3.77 28.00 -7.39
CA VAL A 324 3.07 28.01 -6.10
C VAL A 324 3.75 27.06 -5.11
N HIS A 325 3.94 27.54 -3.90
CA HIS A 325 4.57 26.80 -2.81
C HIS A 325 3.53 26.51 -1.73
N ILE A 326 3.44 25.25 -1.27
CA ILE A 326 2.47 24.82 -0.27
C ILE A 326 3.18 24.14 0.90
N LEU A 327 3.14 24.77 2.07
CA LEU A 327 3.54 24.13 3.32
C LEU A 327 2.38 23.37 3.94
N LEU A 328 2.61 22.09 4.20
CA LEU A 328 1.68 21.26 4.93
C LEU A 328 2.27 20.93 6.30
N ILE A 329 1.75 21.62 7.32
CA ILE A 329 2.06 21.33 8.73
C ILE A 329 0.94 20.44 9.26
N GLY A 330 1.29 19.28 9.79
CA GLY A 330 0.33 18.39 10.42
C GLY A 330 1.02 17.36 11.31
N ASP A 331 0.25 16.73 12.18
CA ASP A 331 0.78 15.67 13.04
C ASP A 331 1.29 14.50 12.17
N PRO A 332 2.50 13.97 12.41
CA PRO A 332 3.07 12.82 11.70
C PRO A 332 2.33 11.50 12.03
N GLY A 333 0.99 11.47 11.99
CA GLY A 333 0.20 10.30 12.38
C GLY A 333 0.49 9.78 13.79
N ILE A 334 0.98 10.62 14.72
CA ILE A 334 1.43 10.21 16.07
C ILE A 334 0.27 10.15 17.08
N ALA A 335 -0.96 10.46 16.68
CA ALA A 335 -2.09 10.62 17.62
C ALA A 335 -3.31 9.74 17.30
N LYS A 336 -3.21 8.72 16.43
CA LYS A 336 -4.35 7.94 15.91
C LYS A 336 -4.36 6.48 16.39
N CYS A 337 -4.23 6.27 17.69
CA CYS A 337 -4.07 4.94 18.26
C CYS A 337 -5.36 4.39 18.89
N THR A 338 -5.40 3.07 19.04
CA THR A 338 -6.37 2.34 19.87
C THR A 338 -5.76 1.96 21.22
N ASP A 339 -6.60 1.56 22.17
CA ASP A 339 -6.12 0.95 23.40
C ASP A 339 -5.50 -0.44 23.17
N GLY A 340 -4.61 -0.87 24.07
CA GLY A 340 -3.89 -2.15 23.92
C GLY A 340 -4.76 -3.40 24.03
N ASP A 341 -6.00 -3.29 24.48
CA ASP A 341 -6.96 -4.40 24.55
C ASP A 341 -7.80 -4.57 23.27
N SER A 342 -7.71 -3.64 22.32
CA SER A 342 -8.42 -3.75 21.05
C SER A 342 -7.95 -4.99 20.26
N GLU A 343 -8.88 -5.86 19.88
CA GLU A 343 -8.66 -7.06 19.10
C GLU A 343 -8.70 -6.73 17.60
N VAL A 344 -7.58 -6.95 16.92
CA VAL A 344 -7.41 -6.78 15.47
C VAL A 344 -7.76 -8.08 14.76
N LEU A 345 -8.55 -7.97 13.70
CA LEU A 345 -8.93 -9.10 12.86
C LEU A 345 -7.89 -9.36 11.77
N LEU A 346 -7.22 -10.51 11.85
CA LEU A 346 -6.22 -10.92 10.86
C LEU A 346 -6.87 -11.58 9.63
N ALA A 347 -6.10 -11.70 8.54
CA ALA A 347 -6.58 -12.25 7.27
C ALA A 347 -7.03 -13.71 7.39
N ASP A 348 -6.45 -14.47 8.31
CA ASP A 348 -6.82 -15.86 8.59
C ASP A 348 -8.09 -16.00 9.46
N GLY A 349 -8.66 -14.88 9.91
CA GLY A 349 -9.83 -14.82 10.78
C GLY A 349 -9.55 -14.82 12.27
N SER A 350 -8.29 -14.96 12.69
CA SER A 350 -7.92 -14.87 14.11
C SER A 350 -8.04 -13.44 14.64
N LEU A 351 -8.17 -13.35 15.96
CA LEU A 351 -8.21 -12.09 16.69
C LEU A 351 -7.01 -12.02 17.62
N VAL A 352 -6.22 -10.97 17.46
CA VAL A 352 -5.05 -10.71 18.29
C VAL A 352 -5.20 -9.35 18.92
N LYS A 353 -4.87 -9.21 20.21
CA LYS A 353 -4.80 -7.89 20.83
C LYS A 353 -3.71 -7.08 20.15
N ILE A 354 -4.02 -5.84 19.77
CA ILE A 354 -3.09 -4.97 19.05
C ILE A 354 -1.75 -4.83 19.79
N ARG A 355 -1.80 -4.77 21.12
CA ARG A 355 -0.61 -4.75 21.98
C ARG A 355 0.26 -5.98 21.77
N ASP A 356 -0.32 -7.17 21.85
CA ASP A 356 0.45 -8.41 21.76
C ASP A 356 1.11 -8.51 20.39
N ALA A 357 0.37 -8.16 19.33
CA ALA A 357 0.90 -8.09 17.96
C ALA A 357 2.07 -7.10 17.83
N VAL A 358 1.92 -5.88 18.37
CA VAL A 358 2.98 -4.85 18.28
C VAL A 358 4.20 -5.23 19.13
N GLU A 359 4.01 -5.69 20.36
CA GLU A 359 5.11 -6.06 21.27
C GLU A 359 5.89 -7.28 20.77
N GLU A 360 5.23 -8.24 20.12
CA GLU A 360 5.89 -9.38 19.46
C GLU A 360 6.79 -8.90 18.32
N VAL A 361 6.26 -8.07 17.42
CA VAL A 361 7.04 -7.52 16.30
C VAL A 361 8.20 -6.64 16.78
N LEU A 362 8.00 -5.82 17.81
CA LEU A 362 9.06 -5.00 18.41
C LEU A 362 10.20 -5.87 18.97
N LYS A 363 9.88 -7.02 19.59
CA LYS A 363 10.88 -7.97 20.09
C LYS A 363 11.64 -8.67 18.98
N GLU A 364 10.96 -9.07 17.91
CA GLU A 364 11.56 -9.84 16.81
C GLU A 364 12.39 -8.98 15.85
N LYS A 365 11.88 -7.80 15.48
CA LYS A 365 12.47 -6.93 14.45
C LYS A 365 13.33 -5.81 15.01
N GLY A 366 13.27 -5.58 16.32
CA GLY A 366 13.96 -4.50 17.01
C GLY A 366 13.18 -3.19 17.00
N GLU A 367 13.27 -2.44 18.09
CA GLU A 367 12.58 -1.17 18.27
C GLU A 367 13.33 0.01 17.62
N GLN A 368 12.59 0.89 16.94
CA GLN A 368 13.05 2.19 16.49
C GLN A 368 12.43 3.29 17.34
N LYS A 369 13.24 4.18 17.90
CA LYS A 369 12.79 5.20 18.86
C LYS A 369 12.30 6.46 18.16
N VAL A 370 11.17 6.98 18.63
CA VAL A 370 10.64 8.30 18.27
C VAL A 370 10.43 9.13 19.53
N LYS A 371 10.12 10.43 19.38
CA LYS A 371 9.98 11.36 20.51
C LYS A 371 8.98 10.87 21.57
N ASP A 372 7.88 10.28 21.10
CA ASP A 372 6.71 9.95 21.92
C ASP A 372 6.40 8.44 21.93
N GLY A 373 7.39 7.58 21.61
CA GLY A 373 7.25 6.13 21.64
C GLY A 373 8.27 5.35 20.79
N VAL A 374 7.88 4.16 20.32
CA VAL A 374 8.69 3.26 19.49
C VAL A 374 7.86 2.63 18.38
N TYR A 375 8.54 2.16 17.34
CA TYR A 375 7.91 1.38 16.27
C TYR A 375 8.82 0.30 15.71
N ALA A 376 8.22 -0.66 14.99
CA ALA A 376 8.93 -1.66 14.20
C ALA A 376 8.25 -1.85 12.84
N VAL A 377 9.00 -2.41 11.90
CA VAL A 377 8.52 -2.70 10.53
C VAL A 377 8.45 -4.21 10.35
N SER A 378 7.29 -4.70 9.93
CA SER A 378 7.06 -6.10 9.60
C SER A 378 5.87 -6.20 8.65
N ASN A 379 5.70 -7.32 7.96
CA ASN A 379 4.59 -7.53 7.03
C ASN A 379 3.65 -8.60 7.59
N HIS A 380 2.49 -8.18 8.12
CA HIS A 380 1.46 -9.11 8.59
C HIS A 380 0.15 -8.91 7.83
N ASP A 381 -0.49 -10.02 7.45
CA ASP A 381 -1.74 -9.98 6.69
C ASP A 381 -2.93 -9.78 7.63
N LEU A 382 -3.75 -8.75 7.34
CA LEU A 382 -4.96 -8.41 8.09
C LEU A 382 -6.12 -8.07 7.16
N LEU A 383 -7.31 -7.87 7.74
CA LEU A 383 -8.47 -7.41 6.99
C LEU A 383 -8.69 -5.90 7.12
N SER A 384 -8.94 -5.27 5.98
CA SER A 384 -9.18 -3.85 5.82
C SER A 384 -10.37 -3.61 4.88
N LEU A 385 -10.79 -2.36 4.76
CA LEU A 385 -11.78 -1.90 3.80
C LEU A 385 -11.08 -1.29 2.58
N ASP A 386 -11.37 -1.78 1.38
CA ASP A 386 -10.87 -1.24 0.12
C ASP A 386 -11.63 0.02 -0.35
N LEU A 387 -11.20 0.57 -1.49
CA LEU A 387 -11.78 1.78 -2.09
C LEU A 387 -13.22 1.60 -2.59
N ASP A 388 -13.62 0.36 -2.90
CA ASP A 388 -15.00 0.02 -3.30
C ASP A 388 -15.89 -0.24 -2.08
N GLY A 389 -15.34 -0.11 -0.86
CA GLY A 389 -16.03 -0.39 0.38
C GLY A 389 -16.27 -1.89 0.59
N LYS A 390 -15.44 -2.75 0.02
CA LYS A 390 -15.41 -4.19 0.29
C LYS A 390 -14.30 -4.50 1.29
N VAL A 391 -14.56 -5.50 2.12
CA VAL A 391 -13.52 -6.02 3.03
C VAL A 391 -12.58 -6.90 2.21
N SER A 392 -11.26 -6.67 2.32
CA SER A 392 -10.22 -7.42 1.61
C SER A 392 -8.98 -7.61 2.48
N GLU A 393 -8.09 -8.51 2.06
CA GLU A 393 -6.78 -8.69 2.70
C GLU A 393 -5.88 -7.47 2.41
N SER A 394 -5.08 -7.07 3.39
CA SER A 394 -4.07 -6.01 3.28
C SER A 394 -2.90 -6.29 4.22
N LYS A 395 -1.80 -5.55 4.05
CA LYS A 395 -0.59 -5.75 4.84
C LYS A 395 -0.41 -4.63 5.85
N ALA A 396 -0.31 -5.00 7.12
CA ALA A 396 0.25 -4.14 8.15
C ALA A 396 1.77 -4.09 7.99
N THR A 397 2.32 -2.90 7.81
CA THR A 397 3.73 -2.62 7.51
C THR A 397 4.48 -2.02 8.70
N TYR A 398 3.82 -1.13 9.47
CA TYR A 398 4.40 -0.51 10.67
C TYR A 398 3.57 -0.79 11.92
N PHE A 399 4.25 -1.09 13.02
CA PHE A 399 3.68 -1.43 14.30
C PHE A 399 4.11 -0.37 15.31
N TRP A 400 3.17 0.43 15.80
CA TRP A 400 3.43 1.61 16.63
C TRP A 400 3.04 1.37 18.08
N LYS A 401 3.89 1.84 19.00
CA LYS A 401 3.65 1.91 20.43
C LYS A 401 3.98 3.31 20.93
N LEU A 402 2.96 4.07 21.33
CA LEU A 402 3.05 5.49 21.64
C LEU A 402 2.51 5.78 23.04
N GLU A 403 2.98 6.86 23.67
CA GLU A 403 2.47 7.26 24.99
C GLU A 403 0.99 7.67 24.89
N ALA A 404 0.18 7.22 25.84
CA ALA A 404 -1.25 7.49 25.87
C ALA A 404 -1.51 8.98 26.19
N PRO A 405 -2.50 9.62 25.53
CA PRO A 405 -2.92 10.98 25.86
C PRO A 405 -3.61 11.03 27.23
N GLU A 406 -3.86 12.23 27.78
CA GLU A 406 -4.56 12.38 29.07
C GLU A 406 -5.94 11.70 29.11
N HIS A 407 -6.62 11.68 27.97
CA HIS A 407 -7.97 11.14 27.82
C HIS A 407 -8.16 10.44 26.48
N MET A 408 -8.97 9.40 26.48
CA MET A 408 -9.42 8.65 25.31
C MET A 408 -10.95 8.68 25.21
N TYR A 409 -11.48 8.21 24.08
CA TYR A 409 -12.91 8.07 23.82
C TYR A 409 -13.26 6.59 23.63
N GLU A 410 -14.18 6.10 24.44
CA GLU A 410 -14.83 4.80 24.26
C GLU A 410 -16.12 5.01 23.47
N ILE A 411 -16.20 4.40 22.29
CA ILE A 411 -17.33 4.51 21.37
C ILE A 411 -18.08 3.19 21.38
N GLU A 412 -19.38 3.23 21.65
CA GLU A 412 -20.29 2.09 21.56
C GLU A 412 -21.27 2.28 20.41
N THR A 413 -21.46 1.24 19.59
CA THR A 413 -22.40 1.24 18.46
C THR A 413 -23.76 0.65 18.81
N GLY A 414 -24.73 0.80 17.91
CA GLY A 414 -26.09 0.30 18.04
C GLY A 414 -26.17 -1.22 18.01
N THR A 415 -25.24 -1.90 17.32
CA THR A 415 -25.08 -3.36 17.42
C THR A 415 -24.25 -3.81 18.62
N GLY A 416 -23.81 -2.88 19.48
CA GLY A 416 -23.10 -3.18 20.73
C GLY A 416 -21.59 -3.35 20.62
N LYS A 417 -20.98 -2.99 19.48
CA LYS A 417 -19.52 -3.00 19.31
C LYS A 417 -18.91 -1.88 20.15
N ARG A 418 -17.70 -2.10 20.68
CA ARG A 418 -17.00 -1.11 21.50
C ARG A 418 -15.53 -1.01 21.09
N VAL A 419 -15.04 0.20 20.91
CA VAL A 419 -13.62 0.48 20.69
C VAL A 419 -13.20 1.68 21.51
N THR A 420 -11.99 1.65 22.08
CA THR A 420 -11.41 2.79 22.80
C THR A 420 -10.27 3.36 21.97
N VAL A 421 -10.36 4.65 21.66
CA VAL A 421 -9.44 5.33 20.75
C VAL A 421 -8.99 6.67 21.29
N THR A 422 -7.86 7.13 20.77
CA THR A 422 -7.35 8.49 20.96
C THR A 422 -8.31 9.54 20.36
N PRO A 423 -8.32 10.79 20.88
CA PRO A 423 -9.21 11.86 20.40
C PRO A 423 -9.13 12.15 18.89
N GLU A 424 -7.94 12.03 18.31
CA GLU A 424 -7.68 12.33 16.89
C GLU A 424 -7.97 11.15 15.95
N HIS A 425 -8.33 9.99 16.50
CA HIS A 425 -8.58 8.79 15.69
C HIS A 425 -9.84 8.98 14.80
N PRO A 426 -9.71 8.87 13.48
CA PRO A 426 -10.81 9.08 12.56
C PRO A 426 -11.69 7.84 12.37
N PHE A 427 -13.00 8.07 12.22
CA PHE A 427 -13.98 7.09 11.78
C PHE A 427 -14.58 7.48 10.44
N PHE A 428 -14.87 6.49 9.61
CA PHE A 428 -15.69 6.70 8.42
C PHE A 428 -17.15 6.91 8.83
N ILE A 429 -17.72 8.06 8.48
CA ILE A 429 -19.13 8.40 8.58
C ILE A 429 -19.79 8.43 7.20
N SER A 430 -21.11 8.33 7.12
CA SER A 430 -21.83 8.48 5.85
C SER A 430 -22.23 9.94 5.61
N SER A 431 -21.87 10.51 4.47
CA SER A 431 -22.20 11.88 4.08
C SER A 431 -22.57 11.96 2.59
N GLY A 432 -23.86 12.18 2.27
CA GLY A 432 -24.29 12.41 0.89
C GLY A 432 -24.01 11.26 -0.07
N GLY A 433 -24.06 10.02 0.41
CA GLY A 433 -23.70 8.82 -0.37
C GLY A 433 -22.21 8.56 -0.50
N HIS A 434 -21.36 9.37 0.11
CA HIS A 434 -19.92 9.13 0.20
C HIS A 434 -19.56 8.78 1.64
N ALA A 435 -18.45 8.05 1.85
CA ALA A 435 -17.84 8.00 3.17
C ALA A 435 -17.37 9.43 3.55
N ALA A 436 -17.09 9.73 4.80
CA ALA A 436 -16.43 10.95 5.24
C ALA A 436 -15.63 10.63 6.49
N SER A 437 -14.55 11.35 6.76
CA SER A 437 -13.76 11.11 7.96
C SER A 437 -14.19 12.07 9.06
N ARG A 438 -14.34 11.55 10.29
CA ARG A 438 -14.59 12.37 11.48
C ARG A 438 -13.79 11.85 12.67
N LYS A 439 -13.16 12.75 13.40
CA LYS A 439 -12.37 12.39 14.59
C LYS A 439 -13.27 11.90 15.72
N ALA A 440 -12.72 11.04 16.58
CA ALA A 440 -13.42 10.55 17.77
C ALA A 440 -13.94 11.69 18.67
N SER A 441 -13.16 12.77 18.81
CA SER A 441 -13.52 13.97 19.58
C SER A 441 -14.67 14.79 18.98
N GLU A 442 -14.91 14.68 17.68
CA GLU A 442 -15.93 15.43 16.93
C GLU A 442 -17.19 14.60 16.65
N LEU A 443 -17.11 13.28 16.88
CA LEU A 443 -18.18 12.33 16.64
C LEU A 443 -19.37 12.62 17.59
N ARG A 444 -20.59 12.45 17.09
CA ARG A 444 -21.82 12.67 17.89
C ARG A 444 -22.64 11.40 18.03
N GLU A 445 -23.33 11.28 19.14
CA GLU A 445 -24.31 10.21 19.33
C GLU A 445 -25.40 10.30 18.25
N GLY A 446 -25.73 9.14 17.69
CA GLY A 446 -26.70 9.00 16.62
C GLY A 446 -26.15 9.15 15.20
N GLU A 447 -24.87 9.53 15.02
CA GLU A 447 -24.20 9.45 13.73
C GLU A 447 -23.95 7.99 13.32
N PHE A 448 -23.75 7.75 12.02
CA PHE A 448 -23.47 6.42 11.51
C PHE A 448 -22.00 6.28 11.16
N ILE A 449 -21.36 5.22 11.65
CA ILE A 449 -19.96 4.88 11.38
C ILE A 449 -19.83 3.54 10.65
N ALA A 450 -18.74 3.37 9.90
CA ALA A 450 -18.49 2.16 9.14
C ALA A 450 -18.07 0.98 10.03
N THR A 451 -18.77 -0.14 9.87
CA THR A 451 -18.38 -1.44 10.41
C THR A 451 -18.55 -2.49 9.30
N PRO A 452 -17.90 -3.66 9.35
CA PRO A 452 -18.07 -4.68 8.35
C PRO A 452 -19.49 -5.28 8.40
N HIS A 453 -20.14 -5.32 7.23
CA HIS A 453 -21.36 -6.07 6.96
C HIS A 453 -21.05 -7.55 6.71
N PHE A 454 -19.87 -7.84 6.17
CA PHE A 454 -19.44 -9.18 5.78
C PHE A 454 -17.93 -9.34 5.98
N ILE A 455 -17.51 -10.52 6.44
CA ILE A 455 -16.10 -10.86 6.67
C ILE A 455 -15.72 -12.03 5.75
N PRO A 456 -14.94 -11.81 4.67
CA PRO A 456 -14.65 -12.82 3.64
C PRO A 456 -13.53 -13.79 4.06
N VAL A 457 -13.59 -14.35 5.26
CA VAL A 457 -12.61 -15.33 5.73
C VAL A 457 -13.02 -16.72 5.26
N LYS A 458 -12.24 -17.29 4.33
CA LYS A 458 -12.41 -18.68 3.89
C LYS A 458 -12.05 -19.68 4.99
N GLY A 459 -11.03 -19.37 5.80
CA GLY A 459 -10.47 -20.28 6.79
C GLY A 459 -9.67 -21.42 6.17
N LYS A 460 -8.93 -22.16 7.01
CA LYS A 460 -8.13 -23.33 6.62
C LYS A 460 -8.35 -24.47 7.60
N PRO A 461 -8.20 -25.75 7.20
CA PRO A 461 -8.24 -26.88 8.13
C PRO A 461 -7.26 -26.69 9.29
N GLN A 462 -7.74 -26.84 10.52
CA GLN A 462 -6.94 -26.66 11.72
C GLN A 462 -6.49 -28.00 12.29
N GLN A 463 -5.20 -28.13 12.58
CA GLN A 463 -4.66 -29.33 13.22
C GLN A 463 -4.99 -29.31 14.71
N LEU A 464 -5.45 -30.44 15.24
CA LEU A 464 -5.68 -30.58 16.67
C LEU A 464 -4.37 -30.88 17.41
N PRO A 465 -4.17 -30.34 18.63
CA PRO A 465 -3.01 -30.66 19.45
C PRO A 465 -2.85 -32.17 19.65
N VAL A 466 -1.62 -32.66 19.58
CA VAL A 466 -1.34 -34.09 19.84
C VAL A 466 -1.50 -34.36 21.34
N PRO A 467 -2.37 -35.31 21.76
CA PRO A 467 -2.49 -35.69 23.15
C PRO A 467 -1.30 -36.57 23.58
N ARG A 468 -0.94 -36.54 24.86
CA ARG A 468 -0.05 -37.55 25.44
C ARG A 468 -0.87 -38.83 25.58
N ARG A 469 -0.40 -39.92 24.96
CA ARG A 469 -1.03 -41.23 25.14
C ARG A 469 -0.88 -41.68 26.58
N GLY A 470 -1.99 -42.12 27.19
CA GLY A 470 -1.98 -42.65 28.54
C GLY A 470 -1.15 -43.94 28.63
N LYS A 471 -0.53 -44.20 29.80
CA LYS A 471 0.07 -45.51 30.08
C LYS A 471 -1.02 -46.50 30.54
N THR A 472 -1.13 -47.62 29.82
CA THR A 472 -1.83 -48.90 30.14
C THR A 472 -3.37 -48.88 30.31
N ASN A 473 -4.03 -49.81 29.62
CA ASN A 473 -5.43 -50.27 29.75
C ASN A 473 -6.62 -49.33 29.42
N ALA A 474 -6.39 -48.16 28.81
CA ALA A 474 -7.50 -47.35 28.25
C ALA A 474 -7.86 -47.80 26.82
N ASN A 475 -9.15 -47.76 26.47
CA ASN A 475 -9.61 -47.96 25.09
C ASN A 475 -8.87 -46.99 24.15
N ALA A 476 -8.33 -47.50 23.03
CA ALA A 476 -7.70 -46.66 22.03
C ALA A 476 -8.75 -45.71 21.44
N THR A 477 -8.58 -44.40 21.65
CA THR A 477 -9.50 -43.41 21.07
C THR A 477 -9.21 -43.25 19.58
N ASN A 478 -10.25 -42.92 18.81
CA ASN A 478 -10.13 -42.58 17.40
C ASN A 478 -10.36 -41.07 17.22
N LEU A 479 -9.56 -40.26 17.94
CA LEU A 479 -9.67 -38.81 17.87
C LEU A 479 -9.11 -38.31 16.52
N PRO A 480 -9.80 -37.33 15.88
CA PRO A 480 -9.36 -36.82 14.60
C PRO A 480 -8.06 -36.01 14.76
N SER A 481 -7.21 -36.02 13.74
CA SER A 481 -5.99 -35.21 13.71
C SER A 481 -6.25 -33.74 13.36
N HIS A 482 -7.40 -33.45 12.76
CA HIS A 482 -7.84 -32.12 12.36
C HIS A 482 -9.23 -31.84 12.91
N LEU A 483 -9.51 -30.55 13.12
CA LEU A 483 -10.79 -30.06 13.58
C LEU A 483 -11.85 -30.23 12.48
N ASN A 484 -12.77 -31.19 12.68
CA ASN A 484 -13.88 -31.46 11.78
C ASN A 484 -15.21 -30.94 12.36
N GLU A 485 -16.29 -31.03 11.58
CA GLU A 485 -17.63 -30.57 12.00
C GLU A 485 -18.10 -31.19 13.32
N GLY A 486 -17.88 -32.50 13.53
CA GLY A 486 -18.25 -33.19 14.77
C GLY A 486 -17.50 -32.66 15.98
N PHE A 487 -16.19 -32.44 15.85
CA PHE A 487 -15.38 -31.88 16.93
C PHE A 487 -15.75 -30.41 17.19
N ALA A 488 -16.09 -29.64 16.16
CA ALA A 488 -16.57 -28.27 16.31
C ALA A 488 -17.92 -28.22 17.04
N ARG A 489 -18.85 -29.15 16.75
CA ARG A 489 -20.10 -29.30 17.53
C ARG A 489 -19.81 -29.63 18.98
N LEU A 490 -18.89 -30.58 19.24
CA LEU A 490 -18.45 -30.91 20.60
C LEU A 490 -17.95 -29.66 21.35
N LEU A 491 -17.11 -28.84 20.72
CA LEU A 491 -16.65 -27.58 21.30
C LEU A 491 -17.79 -26.60 21.55
N GLY A 492 -18.75 -26.48 20.63
CA GLY A 492 -19.93 -25.63 20.78
C GLY A 492 -20.79 -26.03 21.98
N TYR A 493 -21.08 -27.32 22.14
CA TYR A 493 -21.79 -27.85 23.30
C TYR A 493 -21.05 -27.59 24.61
N LEU A 494 -19.72 -27.76 24.62
CA LEU A 494 -18.88 -27.46 25.79
C LEU A 494 -18.83 -25.96 26.12
N CYS A 495 -18.92 -25.09 25.11
CA CYS A 495 -19.00 -23.65 25.32
C CYS A 495 -20.35 -23.21 25.91
N GLY A 496 -21.45 -23.88 25.55
CA GLY A 496 -22.78 -23.68 26.13
C GLY A 496 -22.93 -24.40 27.48
N ASP A 497 -23.80 -25.43 27.49
CA ASP A 497 -24.21 -26.17 28.69
C ASP A 497 -23.21 -27.26 29.14
N GLY A 498 -22.15 -27.49 28.38
CA GLY A 498 -21.18 -28.52 28.69
C GLY A 498 -20.24 -28.13 29.83
N TYR A 499 -19.83 -29.17 30.55
CA TYR A 499 -18.95 -29.09 31.70
C TYR A 499 -17.73 -29.97 31.48
N PHE A 500 -16.55 -29.38 31.67
CA PHE A 500 -15.25 -30.00 31.54
C PHE A 500 -14.50 -29.88 32.86
N ARG A 501 -14.09 -31.00 33.45
CA ARG A 501 -13.37 -31.00 34.74
C ARG A 501 -12.30 -32.07 34.78
N LYS A 502 -11.13 -31.69 35.28
CA LYS A 502 -10.05 -32.62 35.63
C LYS A 502 -10.32 -33.26 36.99
N THR A 503 -10.31 -34.59 37.02
CA THR A 503 -10.33 -35.42 38.23
C THR A 503 -9.10 -36.34 38.20
N THR A 504 -9.26 -37.67 38.33
CA THR A 504 -8.24 -38.66 37.98
C THR A 504 -8.15 -38.89 36.46
N SER A 505 -9.27 -38.70 35.76
CA SER A 505 -9.39 -38.54 34.30
C SER A 505 -10.06 -37.19 34.00
N TYR A 506 -10.28 -36.83 32.74
CA TYR A 506 -11.12 -35.68 32.42
C TYR A 506 -12.57 -36.13 32.23
N GLU A 507 -13.47 -35.53 33.00
CA GLU A 507 -14.91 -35.66 32.84
C GLU A 507 -15.39 -34.64 31.80
N ILE A 508 -16.06 -35.14 30.78
CA ILE A 508 -16.62 -34.36 29.68
C ILE A 508 -18.12 -34.66 29.70
N SER A 509 -18.92 -33.65 30.02
CA SER A 509 -20.35 -33.85 30.20
C SER A 509 -21.18 -32.74 29.58
N LEU A 510 -22.38 -33.08 29.14
CA LEU A 510 -23.38 -32.14 28.63
C LEU A 510 -24.67 -32.37 29.38
N THR A 511 -25.20 -31.32 30.02
CA THR A 511 -26.47 -31.36 30.72
C THR A 511 -27.49 -30.58 29.90
N ASN A 512 -28.46 -31.25 29.31
CA ASN A 512 -29.49 -30.61 28.50
C ASN A 512 -30.80 -31.43 28.55
N ASN A 513 -31.94 -30.77 28.35
CA ASN A 513 -33.24 -31.44 28.32
C ASN A 513 -33.67 -31.85 26.91
N ASP A 514 -33.02 -31.30 25.88
CA ASP A 514 -33.27 -31.63 24.48
C ASP A 514 -32.61 -32.98 24.13
N GLU A 515 -33.43 -33.96 23.71
CA GLU A 515 -32.97 -35.30 23.39
C GLU A 515 -32.12 -35.32 22.10
N ASP A 516 -32.45 -34.51 21.09
CA ASP A 516 -31.71 -34.46 19.83
C ASP A 516 -30.25 -33.98 20.08
N VAL A 517 -30.09 -33.01 20.99
CA VAL A 517 -28.78 -32.46 21.37
C VAL A 517 -27.95 -33.49 22.13
N LEU A 518 -28.55 -34.22 23.07
CA LEU A 518 -27.85 -35.28 23.80
C LEU A 518 -27.47 -36.45 22.89
N GLU A 519 -28.34 -36.82 21.95
CA GLU A 519 -28.07 -37.87 20.96
C GLU A 519 -26.92 -37.51 20.02
N ASP A 520 -26.89 -36.27 19.48
CA ASP A 520 -25.76 -35.83 18.65
C ASP A 520 -24.46 -35.78 19.45
N PHE A 521 -24.47 -35.26 20.68
CA PHE A 521 -23.30 -35.25 21.55
C PHE A 521 -22.78 -36.67 21.83
N SER A 522 -23.67 -37.61 22.18
CA SER A 522 -23.33 -39.01 22.41
C SER A 522 -22.84 -39.71 21.15
N SER A 523 -23.41 -39.40 19.98
CA SER A 523 -23.01 -39.93 18.68
C SER A 523 -21.60 -39.49 18.29
N ILE A 524 -21.30 -38.19 18.46
CA ILE A 524 -19.95 -37.63 18.22
C ILE A 524 -18.92 -38.36 19.09
N LEU A 525 -19.17 -38.47 20.40
CA LEU A 525 -18.24 -39.14 21.31
C LEU A 525 -18.08 -40.63 20.97
N SER A 526 -19.16 -41.32 20.60
CA SER A 526 -19.11 -42.71 20.15
C SER A 526 -18.28 -42.89 18.88
N SER A 527 -18.34 -41.95 17.94
CA SER A 527 -17.52 -41.96 16.72
C SER A 527 -16.01 -41.87 17.01
N TYR A 528 -15.63 -41.32 18.18
CA TYR A 528 -14.25 -41.26 18.66
C TYR A 528 -13.86 -42.42 19.58
N ASN A 529 -14.68 -43.48 19.63
CA ASN A 529 -14.55 -44.62 20.53
C ASN A 529 -14.60 -44.23 22.02
N LEU A 530 -15.42 -43.23 22.36
CA LEU A 530 -15.66 -42.73 23.71
C LEU A 530 -17.16 -42.80 24.05
N PRO A 531 -17.71 -43.99 24.38
CA PRO A 531 -19.13 -44.10 24.69
C PRO A 531 -19.49 -43.27 25.93
N SER A 532 -20.55 -42.46 25.82
CA SER A 532 -21.07 -41.66 26.93
C SER A 532 -22.20 -42.39 27.67
N THR A 533 -22.28 -42.25 28.98
CA THR A 533 -23.42 -42.71 29.78
C THR A 533 -24.40 -41.56 30.01
N ILE A 534 -25.69 -41.78 29.75
CA ILE A 534 -26.75 -40.82 30.12
C ILE A 534 -27.15 -41.07 31.58
N ARG A 535 -27.01 -40.05 32.41
CA ARG A 535 -27.48 -40.01 33.80
C ARG A 535 -28.73 -39.14 33.88
N VAL A 536 -29.71 -39.56 34.68
CA VAL A 536 -30.94 -38.79 34.91
C VAL A 536 -30.99 -38.40 36.38
N ASP A 537 -31.01 -37.11 36.67
CA ASP A 537 -31.27 -36.63 38.04
C ASP A 537 -32.77 -36.73 38.33
N LYS A 538 -33.16 -37.76 39.08
CA LYS A 538 -34.56 -38.02 39.46
C LYS A 538 -35.22 -36.88 40.24
N ARG A 539 -34.46 -35.96 40.86
CA ARG A 539 -35.02 -34.83 41.63
C ARG A 539 -35.34 -33.61 40.77
N ARG A 540 -34.56 -33.38 39.71
CA ARG A 540 -34.68 -32.19 38.83
C ARG A 540 -35.20 -32.50 37.44
N GLY A 541 -35.28 -33.79 37.08
CA GLY A 541 -35.73 -34.25 35.75
C GLY A 541 -34.73 -33.97 34.62
N VAL A 542 -33.50 -33.55 34.94
CA VAL A 542 -32.50 -33.14 33.95
C VAL A 542 -31.64 -34.34 33.56
N LYS A 543 -31.36 -34.46 32.26
CA LYS A 543 -30.50 -35.50 31.70
C LYS A 543 -29.09 -34.96 31.47
N THR A 544 -28.09 -35.79 31.75
CA THR A 544 -26.67 -35.47 31.56
C THR A 544 -25.97 -36.61 30.85
N ALA A 545 -25.40 -36.36 29.67
CA ALA A 545 -24.47 -37.28 29.03
C ALA A 545 -23.05 -37.08 29.61
N VAL A 546 -22.39 -38.15 30.02
CA VAL A 546 -21.04 -38.08 30.65
C VAL A 546 -20.10 -39.07 29.97
N ALA A 547 -18.90 -38.61 29.62
CA ALA A 547 -17.79 -39.44 29.16
C ALA A 547 -16.49 -39.08 29.90
N PHE A 548 -15.55 -40.02 29.93
CA PHE A 548 -14.24 -39.81 30.55
C PHE A 548 -13.12 -40.13 29.57
N SER A 549 -12.18 -39.21 29.38
CA SER A 549 -11.06 -39.43 28.47
C SER A 549 -9.86 -38.54 28.80
N VAL A 550 -8.69 -39.16 29.00
CA VAL A 550 -7.44 -38.43 29.21
C VAL A 550 -7.02 -37.72 27.92
N GLU A 551 -7.04 -38.44 26.79
CA GLU A 551 -6.56 -37.92 25.50
C GLU A 551 -7.41 -36.74 25.03
N LEU A 552 -8.74 -36.88 25.01
CA LEU A 552 -9.63 -35.79 24.60
C LEU A 552 -9.54 -34.61 25.58
N GLY A 553 -9.44 -34.89 26.89
CA GLY A 553 -9.31 -33.83 27.88
C GLY A 553 -8.01 -33.03 27.75
N GLU A 554 -6.90 -33.66 27.41
CA GLU A 554 -5.65 -32.92 27.13
C GLU A 554 -5.76 -32.02 25.88
N ILE A 555 -6.45 -32.49 24.83
CA ILE A 555 -6.71 -31.65 23.65
C ILE A 555 -7.56 -30.44 24.06
N LEU A 556 -8.67 -30.66 24.76
CA LEU A 556 -9.58 -29.59 25.20
C LEU A 556 -8.89 -28.58 26.13
N ALA A 557 -8.01 -29.04 27.03
CA ALA A 557 -7.22 -28.17 27.88
C ALA A 557 -6.25 -27.30 27.08
N LYS A 558 -5.56 -27.87 26.07
CA LYS A 558 -4.67 -27.12 25.17
C LYS A 558 -5.42 -26.10 24.29
N LEU A 559 -6.67 -26.39 23.95
CA LEU A 559 -7.58 -25.44 23.27
C LEU A 559 -8.16 -24.37 24.23
N GLY A 560 -7.77 -24.37 25.50
CA GLY A 560 -8.18 -23.34 26.47
C GLY A 560 -9.61 -23.48 27.00
N MET A 561 -10.19 -24.68 26.96
CA MET A 561 -11.57 -24.94 27.38
C MET A 561 -11.76 -25.03 28.91
N GLU A 562 -10.69 -24.85 29.72
CA GLU A 562 -10.72 -24.89 31.19
C GLU A 562 -11.31 -23.63 31.86
N LYS A 563 -11.79 -22.66 31.08
CA LYS A 563 -12.22 -21.36 31.61
C LYS A 563 -13.63 -21.41 32.21
N THR A 564 -13.86 -20.58 33.23
CA THR A 564 -15.20 -20.38 33.83
C THR A 564 -16.15 -19.74 32.81
N SER A 565 -17.47 -19.82 33.03
CA SER A 565 -18.49 -19.25 32.12
C SER A 565 -18.29 -17.76 31.78
N PHE A 566 -17.63 -16.98 32.64
CA PHE A 566 -17.28 -15.57 32.35
C PHE A 566 -16.06 -15.44 31.43
N GLY A 567 -15.11 -16.37 31.52
CA GLY A 567 -13.88 -16.39 30.73
C GLY A 567 -13.95 -17.24 29.45
N LYS A 568 -15.04 -17.98 29.22
CA LYS A 568 -15.23 -18.76 27.98
C LYS A 568 -15.21 -17.82 26.78
N ASN A 569 -14.47 -18.20 25.74
CA ASN A 569 -14.41 -17.51 24.44
C ASN A 569 -14.53 -18.54 23.33
N VAL A 570 -14.86 -18.08 22.12
CA VAL A 570 -14.71 -18.90 20.91
C VAL A 570 -13.22 -19.24 20.74
N PRO A 571 -12.85 -20.53 20.60
CA PRO A 571 -11.47 -20.94 20.34
C PRO A 571 -10.92 -20.32 19.05
N ASP A 572 -9.66 -19.92 19.04
CA ASP A 572 -9.03 -19.27 17.88
C ASP A 572 -8.91 -20.23 16.70
N GLU A 573 -8.85 -21.53 16.95
CA GLU A 573 -8.95 -22.57 15.93
C GLU A 573 -10.30 -22.49 15.19
N ILE A 574 -11.41 -22.25 15.89
CA ILE A 574 -12.73 -22.11 15.25
C ILE A 574 -12.78 -20.83 14.41
N MET A 575 -12.20 -19.73 14.90
CA MET A 575 -12.12 -18.47 14.15
C MET A 575 -11.42 -18.65 12.80
N ARG A 576 -10.35 -19.45 12.76
CA ARG A 576 -9.54 -19.74 11.56
C ARG A 576 -10.05 -20.90 10.70
N SER A 577 -11.10 -21.60 11.15
CA SER A 577 -11.61 -22.79 10.47
C SER A 577 -12.47 -22.47 9.24
N PRO A 578 -12.65 -23.44 8.31
CA PRO A 578 -13.55 -23.27 7.19
C PRO A 578 -15.01 -23.08 7.62
N GLU A 579 -15.84 -22.56 6.72
CA GLU A 579 -17.21 -22.10 7.05
C GLU A 579 -18.11 -23.22 7.62
N ASP A 580 -18.00 -24.44 7.14
CA ASP A 580 -18.73 -25.64 7.60
C ASP A 580 -18.42 -26.00 9.07
N VAL A 581 -17.13 -25.97 9.42
CA VAL A 581 -16.65 -26.21 10.78
C VAL A 581 -17.08 -25.07 11.71
N ALA A 582 -16.95 -23.82 11.28
CA ALA A 582 -17.38 -22.67 12.06
C ALA A 582 -18.92 -22.66 12.26
N ALA A 583 -19.69 -22.97 11.22
CA ALA A 583 -21.15 -23.09 11.29
C ALA A 583 -21.56 -24.21 12.26
N SER A 584 -20.87 -25.35 12.23
CA SER A 584 -21.11 -26.47 13.14
C SER A 584 -20.90 -26.07 14.61
N PHE A 585 -19.86 -25.30 14.91
CA PHE A 585 -19.67 -24.76 16.26
C PHE A 585 -20.81 -23.82 16.68
N ILE A 586 -21.19 -22.88 15.82
CA ILE A 586 -22.27 -21.93 16.12
C ILE A 586 -23.59 -22.67 16.33
N ARG A 587 -23.91 -23.66 15.49
CA ARG A 587 -25.10 -24.51 15.60
C ARG A 587 -25.18 -25.13 16.99
N ALA A 588 -24.16 -25.87 17.40
CA ALA A 588 -24.12 -26.55 18.69
C ALA A 588 -24.16 -25.58 19.89
N TYR A 589 -23.46 -24.44 19.80
CA TYR A 589 -23.50 -23.42 20.84
C TYR A 589 -24.92 -22.81 20.99
N PHE A 590 -25.60 -22.58 19.87
CA PHE A 590 -26.96 -22.05 19.85
C PHE A 590 -28.01 -23.10 20.25
N ASP A 591 -27.79 -24.37 19.94
CA ASP A 591 -28.60 -25.48 20.45
C ASP A 591 -28.63 -25.50 21.99
N CYS A 592 -27.57 -25.06 22.66
CA CYS A 592 -27.58 -24.85 24.12
C CYS A 592 -28.25 -23.51 24.50
N GLU A 593 -27.66 -22.39 24.08
CA GLU A 593 -27.90 -21.07 24.68
C GLU A 593 -29.00 -20.25 23.98
N ALA A 594 -29.36 -20.60 22.74
CA ALA A 594 -30.30 -19.82 21.96
C ALA A 594 -31.76 -20.20 22.25
N SER A 595 -32.59 -19.17 22.32
CA SER A 595 -34.05 -19.27 22.33
C SER A 595 -34.61 -18.67 21.05
N VAL A 596 -35.55 -19.37 20.41
CA VAL A 596 -36.26 -18.90 19.22
C VAL A 596 -37.57 -18.23 19.66
N GLY A 597 -37.64 -16.91 19.48
CA GLY A 597 -38.83 -16.10 19.76
C GLY A 597 -39.70 -15.92 18.51
N LYS A 598 -40.66 -14.98 18.57
CA LYS A 598 -41.56 -14.68 17.44
C LYS A 598 -40.88 -13.91 16.30
N GLU A 599 -39.86 -13.12 16.62
CA GLU A 599 -39.23 -12.17 15.68
C GLU A 599 -37.76 -12.53 15.35
N GLY A 600 -37.23 -13.59 15.94
CA GLY A 600 -35.84 -14.03 15.74
C GLY A 600 -35.27 -14.83 16.90
N LEU A 601 -33.94 -14.91 16.95
CA LEU A 601 -33.18 -15.66 17.94
C LEU A 601 -32.63 -14.73 19.02
N THR A 602 -32.54 -15.26 20.23
CA THR A 602 -31.90 -14.60 21.37
C THR A 602 -30.93 -15.57 22.03
N VAL A 603 -29.67 -15.15 22.21
CA VAL A 603 -28.65 -15.90 22.95
C VAL A 603 -28.24 -15.09 24.17
N VAL A 604 -28.10 -15.74 25.34
CA VAL A 604 -27.65 -15.07 26.57
C VAL A 604 -26.35 -15.72 27.03
N SER A 605 -25.38 -14.93 27.45
CA SER A 605 -24.13 -15.44 28.01
C SER A 605 -23.59 -14.51 29.08
N ALA A 606 -22.88 -15.07 30.06
CA ALA A 606 -22.12 -14.29 31.03
C ALA A 606 -20.82 -13.72 30.44
N SER A 607 -20.31 -14.31 29.34
CA SER A 607 -19.09 -13.86 28.68
C SER A 607 -19.41 -12.91 27.52
N ARG A 608 -18.99 -11.65 27.65
CA ARG A 608 -19.03 -10.68 26.54
C ARG A 608 -18.12 -11.11 25.40
N GLY A 609 -16.93 -11.63 25.71
CA GLY A 609 -15.92 -12.06 24.74
C GLY A 609 -16.41 -13.21 23.86
N MET A 610 -17.19 -14.14 24.43
CA MET A 610 -17.88 -15.18 23.66
C MET A 610 -18.83 -14.57 22.63
N LEU A 611 -19.75 -13.70 23.07
CA LEU A 611 -20.76 -13.16 22.18
C LEU A 611 -20.21 -12.15 21.16
N SER A 612 -19.15 -11.40 21.48
CA SER A 612 -18.49 -10.52 20.50
C SER A 612 -17.79 -11.33 19.40
N ARG A 613 -17.12 -12.43 19.74
CA ARG A 613 -16.50 -13.33 18.76
C ARG A 613 -17.53 -14.10 17.94
N VAL A 614 -18.61 -14.57 18.56
CA VAL A 614 -19.78 -15.13 17.86
C VAL A 614 -20.38 -14.10 16.89
N GLN A 615 -20.52 -12.84 17.31
CA GLN A 615 -21.00 -11.76 16.43
C GLN A 615 -20.10 -11.60 15.20
N LEU A 616 -18.77 -11.68 15.35
CA LEU A 616 -17.84 -11.64 14.21
C LEU A 616 -17.94 -12.89 13.32
N LEU A 617 -18.08 -14.08 13.89
CA LEU A 617 -18.30 -15.31 13.11
C LEU A 617 -19.59 -15.25 12.29
N LEU A 618 -20.68 -14.72 12.86
CA LEU A 618 -21.94 -14.54 12.16
C LEU A 618 -21.80 -13.63 10.92
N LEU A 619 -20.92 -12.63 10.97
CA LEU A 619 -20.63 -11.78 9.81
C LEU A 619 -19.94 -12.53 8.66
N ARG A 620 -19.25 -13.67 8.90
CA ARG A 620 -18.76 -14.56 7.82
C ARG A 620 -19.90 -15.18 7.01
N PHE A 621 -21.09 -15.27 7.59
CA PHE A 621 -22.30 -15.76 6.93
C PHE A 621 -23.21 -14.61 6.47
N GLY A 622 -22.78 -13.36 6.60
CA GLY A 622 -23.59 -12.16 6.29
C GLY A 622 -24.73 -11.93 7.29
N ILE A 623 -24.64 -12.50 8.50
CA ILE A 623 -25.67 -12.41 9.53
C ILE A 623 -25.32 -11.29 10.50
N ILE A 624 -26.08 -10.20 10.47
CA ILE A 624 -25.92 -9.09 11.41
C ILE A 624 -26.69 -9.40 12.70
N SER A 625 -26.03 -9.19 13.84
CA SER A 625 -26.59 -9.40 15.17
C SER A 625 -26.36 -8.20 16.08
N GLN A 626 -27.20 -8.03 17.11
CA GLN A 626 -27.12 -6.93 18.06
C GLN A 626 -26.77 -7.45 19.45
N LEU A 627 -25.74 -6.88 20.08
CA LEU A 627 -25.29 -7.24 21.41
C LEU A 627 -25.72 -6.17 22.43
N HIS A 628 -26.42 -6.58 23.47
CA HIS A 628 -26.89 -5.70 24.54
C HIS A 628 -26.52 -6.25 25.91
N GLU A 629 -26.23 -5.34 26.85
CA GLU A 629 -26.08 -5.68 28.26
C GLU A 629 -27.46 -5.81 28.91
N THR A 630 -27.61 -6.83 29.75
CA THR A 630 -28.82 -7.08 30.54
C THR A 630 -28.43 -7.51 31.95
N TYR A 631 -29.22 -7.14 32.94
CA TYR A 631 -29.00 -7.57 34.31
C TYR A 631 -30.02 -8.67 34.65
N SER A 632 -29.53 -9.81 35.13
CA SER A 632 -30.39 -10.89 35.59
C SER A 632 -30.02 -11.31 37.01
N ARG A 633 -30.98 -11.91 37.70
CA ARG A 633 -30.75 -12.55 39.00
C ARG A 633 -30.36 -13.99 38.71
N ALA A 634 -29.21 -14.44 39.20
CA ALA A 634 -28.83 -15.84 39.05
C ALA A 634 -29.87 -16.73 39.77
N THR A 635 -30.51 -17.64 39.04
CA THR A 635 -31.52 -18.57 39.58
C THR A 635 -30.97 -19.52 40.65
N ASN A 636 -29.64 -19.65 40.75
CA ASN A 636 -28.95 -20.58 41.64
C ASN A 636 -28.15 -19.90 42.78
N ALA A 637 -28.17 -18.57 42.91
CA ALA A 637 -27.38 -17.87 43.93
C ALA A 637 -28.18 -17.69 45.24
N LYS A 638 -27.62 -18.15 46.37
CA LYS A 638 -28.22 -17.99 47.72
C LYS A 638 -28.42 -16.52 48.11
N ASN A 639 -27.60 -15.61 47.57
CA ASN A 639 -27.78 -14.16 47.66
C ASN A 639 -28.21 -13.62 46.31
N HIS A 640 -29.33 -12.90 46.29
CA HIS A 640 -30.00 -12.34 45.12
C HIS A 640 -29.22 -11.16 44.49
N GLN A 641 -27.92 -11.32 44.26
CA GLN A 641 -27.08 -10.31 43.63
C GLN A 641 -27.42 -10.26 42.13
N LYS A 642 -27.64 -9.04 41.60
CA LYS A 642 -27.81 -8.83 40.16
C LYS A 642 -26.46 -9.05 39.49
N THR A 643 -26.38 -10.02 38.59
CA THR A 643 -25.19 -10.27 37.77
C THR A 643 -25.43 -9.70 36.37
N GLU A 644 -24.40 -9.10 35.80
CA GLU A 644 -24.42 -8.63 34.42
C GLU A 644 -24.32 -9.81 33.46
N TYR A 645 -25.18 -9.82 32.44
CA TYR A 645 -25.20 -10.77 31.35
C TYR A 645 -25.23 -10.00 30.03
N HIS A 646 -24.83 -10.67 28.97
CA HIS A 646 -24.86 -10.15 27.62
C HIS A 646 -25.87 -10.94 26.81
N ARG A 647 -26.64 -10.24 25.99
CA ARG A 647 -27.70 -10.82 25.17
C ARG A 647 -27.47 -10.45 23.71
N LEU A 648 -27.32 -11.46 22.87
CA LEU A 648 -27.21 -11.34 21.42
C LEU A 648 -28.57 -11.56 20.78
N PHE A 649 -28.98 -10.66 19.89
CA PHE A 649 -30.22 -10.77 19.12
C PHE A 649 -29.90 -10.96 17.64
N ILE A 650 -30.58 -11.92 17.01
CA ILE A 650 -30.58 -12.10 15.55
C ILE A 650 -32.03 -11.99 15.09
N LEU A 651 -32.37 -10.89 14.42
CA LEU A 651 -33.75 -10.55 14.10
C LEU A 651 -34.02 -10.56 12.60
N GLY A 652 -35.27 -10.84 12.25
CA GLY A 652 -35.79 -10.73 10.90
C GLY A 652 -35.01 -11.48 9.82
N LYS A 653 -34.57 -10.79 8.77
CA LYS A 653 -33.84 -11.43 7.65
C LYS A 653 -32.59 -12.19 8.10
N ASN A 654 -31.92 -11.71 9.16
CA ASN A 654 -30.71 -12.34 9.69
C ASN A 654 -31.03 -13.67 10.39
N ALA A 655 -32.22 -13.80 11.00
CA ALA A 655 -32.68 -15.05 11.60
C ALA A 655 -32.98 -16.11 10.54
N MET A 656 -33.57 -15.69 9.42
CA MET A 656 -33.81 -16.56 8.26
C MET A 656 -32.49 -17.02 7.64
N GLU A 657 -31.53 -16.11 7.48
CA GLU A 657 -30.21 -16.44 6.94
C GLU A 657 -29.42 -17.37 7.88
N TYR A 658 -29.58 -17.21 9.20
CA TYR A 658 -29.10 -18.17 10.19
C TYR A 658 -29.69 -19.56 9.95
N GLY A 659 -31.00 -19.67 9.74
CA GLY A 659 -31.63 -20.97 9.45
C GLY A 659 -31.12 -21.62 8.16
N ARG A 660 -30.83 -20.81 7.14
CA ARG A 660 -30.32 -21.27 5.84
C ARG A 660 -28.86 -21.73 5.89
N ARG A 661 -28.00 -21.01 6.63
CA ARG A 661 -26.54 -21.22 6.63
C ARG A 661 -26.04 -22.05 7.80
N VAL A 662 -26.74 -22.00 8.94
CA VAL A 662 -26.32 -22.64 10.19
C VAL A 662 -27.40 -23.61 10.67
N GLY A 663 -28.60 -23.13 10.97
CA GLY A 663 -29.70 -23.95 11.51
C GLY A 663 -29.43 -24.50 12.91
N PHE A 664 -30.28 -25.43 13.36
CA PHE A 664 -30.22 -26.10 14.66
C PHE A 664 -30.14 -27.62 14.48
N THR A 665 -29.54 -28.29 15.46
CA THR A 665 -29.62 -29.76 15.59
C THR A 665 -30.93 -30.16 16.24
N SER A 666 -31.42 -29.35 17.19
CA SER A 666 -32.73 -29.52 17.82
C SER A 666 -33.87 -29.37 16.82
N LYS A 667 -34.67 -30.43 16.63
CA LYS A 667 -35.83 -30.39 15.73
C LYS A 667 -36.89 -29.41 16.22
N GLU A 668 -37.04 -29.27 17.54
CA GLU A 668 -37.98 -28.31 18.13
C GLU A 668 -37.58 -26.87 17.80
N LYS A 669 -36.31 -26.52 18.02
CA LYS A 669 -35.81 -25.16 17.72
C LYS A 669 -35.80 -24.88 16.22
N GLN A 670 -35.41 -25.86 15.41
CA GLN A 670 -35.48 -25.74 13.95
C GLN A 670 -36.91 -25.52 13.47
N GLY A 671 -37.88 -26.30 13.95
CA GLY A 671 -39.29 -26.11 13.60
C GLY A 671 -39.84 -24.74 14.02
N LYS A 672 -39.44 -24.23 15.19
CA LYS A 672 -39.75 -22.85 15.60
C LYS A 672 -39.12 -21.81 14.67
N LEU A 673 -37.87 -22.02 14.26
CA LEU A 673 -37.18 -21.12 13.34
C LEU A 673 -37.84 -21.10 11.96
N ASP A 674 -38.21 -22.27 11.43
CA ASP A 674 -38.89 -22.41 10.14
C ASP A 674 -40.29 -21.79 10.16
N SER A 675 -40.93 -21.73 11.33
CA SER A 675 -42.24 -21.11 11.53
C SER A 675 -42.20 -19.58 11.63
N LEU A 676 -41.00 -18.95 11.63
CA LEU A 676 -40.88 -17.50 11.65
C LEU A 676 -41.54 -16.86 10.41
N GLY A 677 -42.43 -15.90 10.64
CA GLY A 677 -43.19 -15.26 9.56
C GLY A 677 -42.32 -14.41 8.63
N LYS A 678 -42.67 -14.31 7.34
CA LYS A 678 -41.85 -13.59 6.33
C LYS A 678 -41.84 -12.06 6.43
N LYS A 679 -42.59 -11.45 7.36
CA LYS A 679 -42.71 -9.98 7.49
C LYS A 679 -41.91 -9.49 8.69
N PHE A 680 -40.78 -8.82 8.42
CA PHE A 680 -39.92 -8.26 9.44
C PHE A 680 -39.61 -6.79 9.16
N ASN A 681 -39.29 -6.05 10.22
CA ASN A 681 -38.83 -4.67 10.09
C ASN A 681 -37.39 -4.67 9.54
N THR A 682 -37.19 -4.13 8.34
CA THR A 682 -35.89 -4.10 7.63
C THR A 682 -34.96 -2.96 8.07
N ASN A 683 -35.24 -2.31 9.21
CA ASN A 683 -34.64 -1.03 9.60
C ASN A 683 -33.23 -1.11 10.18
N LEU A 684 -32.62 -2.30 10.25
CA LEU A 684 -31.27 -2.47 10.82
C LEU A 684 -30.17 -2.16 9.81
N ASP A 685 -30.24 -2.76 8.61
CA ASP A 685 -29.24 -2.63 7.55
C ASP A 685 -29.69 -1.61 6.52
N VAL A 686 -29.38 -0.35 6.81
CA VAL A 686 -29.79 0.82 6.04
C VAL A 686 -28.58 1.65 5.60
N VAL A 687 -28.74 2.37 4.49
CA VAL A 687 -27.71 3.28 3.96
C VAL A 687 -28.14 4.72 4.26
N PRO A 688 -27.55 5.40 5.25
CA PRO A 688 -27.99 6.72 5.68
C PRO A 688 -27.53 7.84 4.74
N ASN A 689 -28.15 9.02 4.87
CA ASN A 689 -27.68 10.29 4.27
C ASN A 689 -27.59 10.32 2.74
N ILE A 690 -28.46 9.59 2.03
CA ILE A 690 -28.47 9.53 0.55
C ILE A 690 -29.72 10.14 -0.12
N SER A 691 -30.60 10.77 0.65
CA SER A 691 -31.87 11.34 0.15
C SER A 691 -31.67 12.29 -1.02
N ARG A 692 -30.67 13.19 -0.92
CA ARG A 692 -30.28 14.13 -1.98
C ARG A 692 -29.80 13.41 -3.24
N LEU A 693 -28.92 12.41 -3.09
CA LEU A 693 -28.40 11.62 -4.20
C LEU A 693 -29.53 10.93 -4.97
N LEU A 694 -30.47 10.30 -4.27
CA LEU A 694 -31.63 9.65 -4.90
C LEU A 694 -32.50 10.65 -5.67
N ARG A 695 -32.83 11.78 -5.04
CA ARG A 695 -33.67 12.82 -5.64
C ARG A 695 -33.03 13.47 -6.87
N GLU A 696 -31.76 13.87 -6.77
CA GLU A 696 -31.03 14.50 -7.88
C GLU A 696 -30.93 13.54 -9.07
N THR A 697 -30.60 12.27 -8.83
CA THR A 697 -30.51 11.25 -9.88
C THR A 697 -31.85 11.03 -10.57
N ARG A 698 -32.94 10.90 -9.81
CA ARG A 698 -34.28 10.75 -10.39
C ARG A 698 -34.65 11.94 -11.29
N VAL A 699 -34.38 13.17 -10.82
CA VAL A 699 -34.69 14.40 -11.57
C VAL A 699 -33.85 14.48 -12.85
N MET A 700 -32.56 14.13 -12.80
CA MET A 700 -31.69 14.08 -13.98
C MET A 700 -32.17 13.08 -15.04
N LEU A 701 -32.79 11.98 -14.61
CA LEU A 701 -33.35 10.96 -15.49
C LEU A 701 -34.76 11.30 -16.00
N GLY A 702 -35.36 12.41 -15.54
CA GLY A 702 -36.72 12.79 -15.90
C GLY A 702 -37.81 11.87 -15.33
N LEU A 703 -37.48 11.04 -14.34
CA LEU A 703 -38.39 10.03 -13.81
C LEU A 703 -39.35 10.62 -12.76
N THR A 704 -40.58 10.11 -12.76
CA THR A 704 -41.53 10.29 -11.68
C THR A 704 -41.20 9.39 -10.49
N GLN A 705 -41.75 9.68 -9.31
CA GLN A 705 -41.55 8.84 -8.11
C GLN A 705 -42.18 7.44 -8.24
N GLU A 706 -43.07 7.22 -9.21
CA GLU A 706 -43.68 5.92 -9.49
C GLU A 706 -42.75 5.01 -10.32
N GLU A 707 -41.80 5.60 -11.04
CA GLU A 707 -40.88 4.91 -11.95
C GLU A 707 -39.57 4.47 -11.26
N CYS A 708 -39.41 4.74 -9.96
CA CYS A 708 -38.20 4.40 -9.19
C CYS A 708 -38.06 2.91 -8.82
N GLY A 709 -38.93 2.03 -9.33
CA GLY A 709 -38.89 0.59 -9.03
C GLY A 709 -39.31 0.23 -7.60
N ILE A 710 -39.84 1.19 -6.84
CA ILE A 710 -40.34 1.04 -5.46
C ILE A 710 -41.65 1.80 -5.29
N PRO A 711 -42.49 1.49 -4.28
CA PRO A 711 -43.74 2.21 -4.07
C PRO A 711 -43.52 3.71 -3.89
N LYS A 712 -44.34 4.53 -4.57
CA LYS A 712 -44.29 6.01 -4.50
C LYS A 712 -44.20 6.58 -3.08
N PRO A 713 -44.98 6.09 -2.08
CA PRO A 713 -44.84 6.58 -0.71
C PRO A 713 -43.44 6.33 -0.15
N THR A 714 -42.86 5.16 -0.43
CA THR A 714 -41.49 4.81 -0.01
C THR A 714 -40.48 5.74 -0.67
N CYS A 715 -40.53 5.92 -2.00
CA CYS A 715 -39.65 6.84 -2.72
C CYS A 715 -39.72 8.26 -2.12
N ARG A 716 -40.94 8.78 -1.88
CA ARG A 716 -41.15 10.09 -1.27
C ARG A 716 -40.47 10.24 0.10
N HIS A 717 -40.57 9.23 0.96
CA HIS A 717 -39.93 9.24 2.28
C HIS A 717 -38.39 9.21 2.16
N LEU A 718 -37.86 8.38 1.26
CA LEU A 718 -36.41 8.32 1.00
C LEU A 718 -35.87 9.67 0.51
N GLU A 719 -36.55 10.33 -0.43
CA GLU A 719 -36.14 11.64 -0.95
C GLU A 719 -36.27 12.77 0.06
N LYS A 720 -37.23 12.65 0.99
CA LYS A 720 -37.39 13.59 2.11
C LYS A 720 -36.29 13.40 3.17
N GLY A 721 -35.69 12.22 3.24
CA GLY A 721 -34.67 11.87 4.24
C GLY A 721 -35.23 11.53 5.62
N ASP A 722 -36.55 11.27 5.74
CA ASP A 722 -37.15 10.79 6.98
C ASP A 722 -37.04 9.26 7.13
N ARG A 723 -36.60 8.56 6.08
CA ARG A 723 -36.26 7.13 6.07
C ARG A 723 -34.96 6.88 5.31
N ASN A 724 -34.18 5.93 5.80
CA ASN A 724 -33.00 5.43 5.09
C ASN A 724 -33.36 4.15 4.31
N PRO A 725 -32.90 3.98 3.07
CA PRO A 725 -33.18 2.78 2.29
C PRO A 725 -32.35 1.59 2.80
N SER A 726 -32.94 0.39 2.72
CA SER A 726 -32.18 -0.85 2.81
C SER A 726 -31.39 -1.08 1.54
N ARG A 727 -30.35 -1.92 1.59
CA ARG A 727 -29.56 -2.30 0.39
C ARG A 727 -30.40 -2.89 -0.73
N GLU A 728 -31.36 -3.75 -0.39
CA GLU A 728 -32.26 -4.35 -1.38
C GLU A 728 -33.17 -3.29 -2.03
N THR A 729 -33.66 -2.34 -1.24
CA THR A 729 -34.42 -1.20 -1.76
C THR A 729 -33.55 -0.37 -2.69
N LEU A 730 -32.29 -0.14 -2.30
CA LEU A 730 -31.33 0.60 -3.09
C LEU A 730 -31.00 -0.09 -4.41
N ALA A 731 -30.81 -1.42 -4.39
CA ALA A 731 -30.57 -2.22 -5.59
C ALA A 731 -31.77 -2.16 -6.57
N LYS A 732 -33.01 -2.18 -6.06
CA LYS A 732 -34.22 -2.00 -6.88
C LYS A 732 -34.27 -0.61 -7.53
N VAL A 733 -33.92 0.43 -6.77
CA VAL A 733 -33.84 1.81 -7.28
C VAL A 733 -32.73 1.95 -8.31
N ALA A 734 -31.54 1.41 -8.05
CA ALA A 734 -30.41 1.39 -8.98
C ALA A 734 -30.78 0.71 -10.30
N SER A 735 -31.41 -0.47 -10.22
CA SER A 735 -31.89 -1.21 -11.40
C SER A 735 -32.91 -0.40 -12.20
N ALA A 736 -33.82 0.32 -11.52
CA ALA A 736 -34.79 1.18 -12.18
C ALA A 736 -34.11 2.37 -12.88
N PHE A 737 -33.18 3.05 -12.20
CA PHE A 737 -32.44 4.17 -12.76
C PHE A 737 -31.54 3.77 -13.93
N ARG A 738 -30.93 2.59 -13.86
CA ARG A 738 -30.08 2.04 -14.92
C ARG A 738 -30.86 1.80 -16.23
N ARG A 739 -32.14 1.42 -16.15
CA ARG A 739 -33.01 1.25 -17.35
C ARG A 739 -33.28 2.55 -18.10
N SER A 740 -33.16 3.69 -17.42
CA SER A 740 -33.40 5.02 -17.98
C SER A 740 -32.11 5.84 -18.08
N ALA A 741 -30.95 5.17 -18.01
CA ALA A 741 -29.65 5.81 -17.86
C ALA A 741 -29.38 6.88 -18.92
N SER A 742 -28.89 8.03 -18.47
CA SER A 742 -28.43 9.13 -19.30
C SER A 742 -26.98 9.46 -18.95
N PRO A 743 -26.17 10.00 -19.91
CA PRO A 743 -24.77 10.33 -19.64
C PRO A 743 -24.55 11.24 -18.42
N GLY A 744 -25.50 12.15 -18.14
CA GLY A 744 -25.42 13.07 -17.00
C GLY A 744 -25.69 12.44 -15.63
N ALA A 745 -26.36 11.28 -15.57
CA ALA A 745 -26.73 10.61 -14.32
C ALA A 745 -25.86 9.37 -14.01
N GLU A 746 -25.06 8.90 -14.97
CA GLU A 746 -24.29 7.65 -14.91
C GLU A 746 -23.43 7.54 -13.64
N LYS A 747 -22.73 8.62 -13.25
CA LYS A 747 -21.91 8.65 -12.03
C LYS A 747 -22.74 8.41 -10.76
N ASN A 748 -23.92 9.01 -10.67
CA ASN A 748 -24.77 8.86 -9.50
C ASN A 748 -25.40 7.47 -9.47
N ILE A 749 -25.82 6.93 -10.62
CA ILE A 749 -26.31 5.55 -10.74
C ILE A 749 -25.23 4.59 -10.25
N ARG A 750 -23.99 4.75 -10.71
CA ARG A 750 -22.86 3.92 -10.29
C ARG A 750 -22.60 4.00 -8.79
N LEU A 751 -22.69 5.21 -8.20
CA LEU A 751 -22.54 5.38 -6.76
C LEU A 751 -23.66 4.66 -5.98
N ILE A 752 -24.91 4.73 -6.45
CA ILE A 752 -26.05 4.03 -5.83
C ILE A 752 -25.86 2.51 -5.94
N GLU A 753 -25.37 1.99 -7.06
CA GLU A 753 -24.99 0.58 -7.23
C GLU A 753 -23.92 0.17 -6.21
N LEU A 754 -22.81 0.91 -6.13
CA LEU A 754 -21.72 0.65 -5.18
C LEU A 754 -22.20 0.64 -3.72
N LEU A 755 -23.05 1.59 -3.33
CA LEU A 755 -23.63 1.64 -1.99
C LEU A 755 -24.54 0.44 -1.70
N SER A 756 -25.17 -0.15 -2.72
CA SER A 756 -26.01 -1.33 -2.56
C SER A 756 -25.19 -2.61 -2.35
N GLU A 757 -24.01 -2.68 -2.97
CA GLU A 757 -23.10 -3.84 -2.97
C GLU A 757 -22.00 -3.77 -1.90
N SER A 758 -21.75 -2.61 -1.32
CA SER A 758 -20.67 -2.37 -0.35
C SER A 758 -20.73 -3.31 0.87
N HIS A 759 -19.58 -3.75 1.38
CA HIS A 759 -19.48 -4.48 2.65
C HIS A 759 -19.51 -3.56 3.89
N ILE A 760 -19.87 -2.28 3.77
CA ILE A 760 -19.95 -1.34 4.90
C ILE A 760 -21.32 -1.36 5.56
N PHE A 761 -21.46 -1.95 6.73
CA PHE A 761 -22.62 -1.76 7.59
C PHE A 761 -22.50 -0.43 8.35
N TRP A 762 -23.40 0.50 8.06
CA TRP A 762 -23.51 1.78 8.74
C TRP A 762 -24.15 1.59 10.12
N ASP A 763 -23.30 1.51 11.13
CA ASP A 763 -23.71 1.27 12.52
C ASP A 763 -23.89 2.60 13.23
N LYS A 764 -25.00 2.76 13.96
CA LYS A 764 -25.33 4.01 14.63
C LYS A 764 -24.52 4.12 15.93
N VAL A 765 -23.86 5.24 16.17
CA VAL A 765 -23.18 5.52 17.44
C VAL A 765 -24.23 5.63 18.53
N LYS A 766 -24.16 4.75 19.52
CA LYS A 766 -25.10 4.66 20.65
C LYS A 766 -24.65 5.52 21.82
N SER A 767 -23.37 5.47 22.18
CA SER A 767 -22.82 6.31 23.23
C SER A 767 -21.35 6.61 23.00
N ILE A 768 -20.92 7.80 23.44
CA ILE A 768 -19.52 8.23 23.42
C ILE A 768 -19.11 8.63 24.84
N ARG A 769 -18.12 7.94 25.42
CA ARG A 769 -17.63 8.20 26.78
C ARG A 769 -16.18 8.64 26.77
N LYS A 770 -15.88 9.76 27.43
CA LYS A 770 -14.50 10.18 27.70
C LYS A 770 -13.95 9.36 28.87
N VAL A 771 -12.86 8.63 28.64
CA VAL A 771 -12.25 7.71 29.59
C VAL A 771 -10.78 8.05 29.81
N LYS A 772 -10.23 7.67 30.97
CA LYS A 772 -8.77 7.71 31.17
C LYS A 772 -8.13 6.47 30.53
N PRO A 773 -6.92 6.59 29.96
CA PRO A 773 -6.19 5.41 29.53
C PRO A 773 -6.03 4.41 30.66
N LYS A 774 -6.30 3.13 30.39
CA LYS A 774 -6.05 2.04 31.34
C LYS A 774 -4.55 1.82 31.56
N GLU A 775 -3.75 2.17 30.57
CA GLU A 775 -2.33 1.87 30.49
C GLU A 775 -1.55 3.08 29.98
N LYS A 776 -0.23 3.04 30.16
CA LYS A 776 0.68 4.09 29.70
C LYS A 776 0.75 4.18 28.17
N TRP A 777 0.50 3.08 27.46
CA TRP A 777 0.75 2.97 26.03
C TRP A 777 -0.54 2.79 25.23
N VAL A 778 -0.55 3.39 24.04
CA VAL A 778 -1.53 3.17 22.98
C VAL A 778 -0.82 2.64 21.74
N TYR A 779 -1.57 1.95 20.90
CA TYR A 779 -1.00 1.16 19.80
C TYR A 779 -1.67 1.49 18.47
N ASP A 780 -0.93 1.37 17.37
CA ASP A 780 -1.46 1.59 16.03
C ASP A 780 -0.75 0.72 14.97
N LEU A 781 -1.43 0.43 13.86
CA LEU A 781 -0.93 -0.39 12.75
C LEU A 781 -1.00 0.37 11.42
N GLN A 782 0.11 0.62 10.76
CA GLN A 782 0.05 1.16 9.40
C GLN A 782 -0.30 0.05 8.41
N VAL A 783 -1.33 0.28 7.60
CA VAL A 783 -1.79 -0.66 6.57
C VAL A 783 -1.66 0.00 5.22
N ASP A 784 -0.95 -0.64 4.28
CA ASP A 784 -0.79 -0.14 2.92
C ASP A 784 -1.60 -1.00 1.94
N PRO A 785 -2.26 -0.40 0.92
CA PRO A 785 -2.35 1.03 0.58
C PRO A 785 -3.58 1.75 1.19
N VAL A 786 -4.47 1.03 1.86
CA VAL A 786 -5.81 1.54 2.22
C VAL A 786 -5.87 2.27 3.56
N HIS A 787 -4.80 2.19 4.35
CA HIS A 787 -4.64 2.87 5.64
C HIS A 787 -5.82 2.73 6.60
N ASN A 788 -6.42 1.54 6.69
CA ASN A 788 -7.42 1.22 7.68
C ASN A 788 -7.38 -0.29 8.00
N PHE A 789 -7.93 -0.68 9.14
CA PHE A 789 -8.06 -2.07 9.55
C PHE A 789 -9.32 -2.31 10.37
N ILE A 790 -9.64 -3.57 10.63
CA ILE A 790 -10.78 -3.95 11.47
C ILE A 790 -10.31 -4.23 12.90
N ALA A 791 -10.82 -3.45 13.86
CA ALA A 791 -10.57 -3.62 15.30
C ALA A 791 -11.89 -3.69 16.07
N ASN A 792 -12.07 -4.68 16.94
CA ASN A 792 -13.31 -4.95 17.68
C ASN A 792 -14.58 -4.96 16.80
N GLY A 793 -14.45 -5.39 15.54
CA GLY A 793 -15.53 -5.37 14.55
C GLY A 793 -15.90 -3.97 14.04
N MET A 794 -15.03 -2.98 14.17
CA MET A 794 -15.21 -1.63 13.65
C MET A 794 -14.09 -1.31 12.67
N VAL A 795 -14.37 -0.51 11.63
CA VAL A 795 -13.33 -0.04 10.71
C VAL A 795 -12.66 1.18 11.33
N VAL A 796 -11.38 1.01 11.70
CA VAL A 796 -10.54 2.04 12.29
C VAL A 796 -9.58 2.57 11.22
N HIS A 797 -9.54 3.89 11.06
CA HIS A 797 -8.82 4.54 9.96
C HIS A 797 -7.53 5.19 10.45
N ASN A 798 -6.46 4.99 9.69
CA ASN A 798 -5.17 5.61 9.91
C ASN A 798 -4.90 6.58 8.78
N THR A 799 -4.54 7.83 9.09
CA THR A 799 -4.16 8.77 8.02
C THR A 799 -2.77 9.28 8.26
N ARG A 800 -1.89 9.06 7.27
CA ARG A 800 -0.63 9.79 7.09
C ARG A 800 -0.63 10.56 5.77
N PHE A 801 -1.53 11.54 5.69
CA PHE A 801 -1.74 12.40 4.52
C PHE A 801 -0.42 12.99 3.98
N LEU A 802 0.46 13.46 4.87
CA LEU A 802 1.75 14.07 4.51
C LEU A 802 2.72 13.10 3.82
N GLN A 803 2.69 11.80 4.17
CA GLN A 803 3.58 10.81 3.55
C GLN A 803 3.07 10.33 2.19
N SER A 804 1.76 10.24 1.98
CA SER A 804 1.23 9.87 0.65
C SER A 804 1.39 10.98 -0.38
N ILE A 805 1.57 12.24 0.06
CA ILE A 805 1.81 13.37 -0.86
C ILE A 805 3.23 13.32 -1.42
N THR A 806 4.21 12.78 -0.68
CA THR A 806 5.58 12.70 -1.20
C THR A 806 5.72 11.82 -2.43
N THR A 807 4.87 10.82 -2.57
CA THR A 807 4.78 9.98 -3.77
C THR A 807 4.07 10.69 -4.93
N LEU A 808 3.15 11.62 -4.66
CA LEU A 808 2.39 12.32 -5.68
C LEU A 808 3.13 13.54 -6.25
N ALA A 809 3.80 14.30 -5.39
CA ALA A 809 4.51 15.52 -5.75
C ALA A 809 6.03 15.28 -5.66
N PRO A 810 6.72 14.93 -6.76
CA PRO A 810 8.12 14.52 -6.75
C PRO A 810 9.12 15.61 -6.32
N LYS A 811 8.69 16.89 -6.25
CA LYS A 811 9.47 18.00 -5.68
C LYS A 811 9.22 18.21 -4.17
N SER A 812 8.30 17.47 -3.56
CA SER A 812 7.97 17.63 -2.15
C SER A 812 9.00 16.95 -1.26
N ILE A 813 9.35 17.59 -0.16
CA ILE A 813 10.35 17.11 0.80
C ILE A 813 9.62 16.89 2.13
N TYR A 814 9.52 15.64 2.57
CA TYR A 814 9.00 15.31 3.89
C TYR A 814 10.13 15.27 4.92
N VAL A 815 9.94 15.98 6.02
CA VAL A 815 10.92 16.06 7.10
C VAL A 815 10.24 15.75 8.44
N SER A 816 10.78 14.82 9.22
CA SER A 816 10.30 14.49 10.57
C SER A 816 11.45 14.17 11.53
N GLY A 817 11.36 14.61 12.80
CA GLY A 817 12.30 14.24 13.86
C GLY A 817 13.05 15.41 14.51
N LYS A 818 14.00 15.11 15.43
CA LYS A 818 14.83 16.09 16.15
C LYS A 818 16.08 16.55 15.37
N SER A 819 16.42 15.90 14.27
CA SER A 819 17.57 16.24 13.39
C SER A 819 17.27 17.38 12.40
N VAL A 820 16.07 17.95 12.47
CA VAL A 820 15.70 19.17 11.74
C VAL A 820 16.41 20.34 12.41
N SER A 821 17.70 20.50 12.13
CA SER A 821 18.46 21.66 12.59
C SER A 821 17.93 22.90 11.89
N THR A 822 17.90 24.03 12.60
CA THR A 822 17.46 25.32 12.05
C THR A 822 18.23 25.71 10.78
N ALA A 823 19.47 25.23 10.62
CA ALA A 823 20.28 25.42 9.41
C ALA A 823 19.86 24.51 8.24
N GLY A 824 19.41 23.28 8.53
CA GLY A 824 18.80 22.37 7.55
C GLY A 824 17.46 22.86 7.00
N LEU A 825 16.87 23.89 7.64
CA LEU A 825 15.64 24.56 7.22
C LEU A 825 15.87 25.84 6.38
N THR A 826 17.11 26.34 6.27
CA THR A 826 17.36 27.69 5.68
C THR A 826 18.47 27.78 4.63
N ALA A 827 19.60 27.06 4.78
CA ALA A 827 20.74 26.91 3.83
C ALA A 827 22.06 26.66 4.60
N SER A 828 23.03 26.01 3.98
CA SER A 828 24.42 25.88 4.46
C SER A 828 25.41 26.47 3.45
N ALA A 829 26.42 27.21 3.92
CA ALA A 829 27.50 27.69 3.06
C ALA A 829 28.61 26.63 2.97
N GLU A 830 28.87 26.10 1.78
CA GLU A 830 29.94 25.15 1.48
C GLU A 830 30.96 25.81 0.54
N LYS A 831 32.25 25.50 0.70
CA LYS A 831 33.31 26.04 -0.16
C LYS A 831 33.32 25.27 -1.49
N ASP A 832 33.28 25.98 -2.60
CA ASP A 832 33.25 25.41 -3.95
C ASP A 832 34.64 24.88 -4.31
N GLU A 833 34.76 23.55 -4.36
CA GLU A 833 35.98 22.85 -4.76
C GLU A 833 36.09 22.64 -6.28
N LEU A 834 35.04 22.94 -7.07
CA LEU A 834 35.02 22.76 -8.53
C LEU A 834 35.18 24.07 -9.32
N GLY A 835 34.91 25.23 -8.71
CA GLY A 835 35.14 26.57 -9.27
C GLY A 835 36.31 27.33 -8.61
N ASP A 836 36.21 28.66 -8.53
CA ASP A 836 37.29 29.58 -8.09
C ASP A 836 37.61 29.53 -6.58
N GLY A 837 37.12 28.54 -5.83
CA GLY A 837 37.33 28.43 -4.37
C GLY A 837 36.42 29.33 -3.52
N GLY A 838 35.36 29.91 -4.12
CA GLY A 838 34.37 30.76 -3.46
C GLY A 838 33.44 29.99 -2.51
N TRP A 839 32.72 30.70 -1.65
CA TRP A 839 31.68 30.09 -0.81
C TRP A 839 30.36 30.04 -1.59
N THR A 840 29.72 28.87 -1.61
CA THR A 840 28.43 28.61 -2.26
C THR A 840 27.37 28.27 -1.22
N LEU A 841 26.18 28.87 -1.35
CA LEU A 841 25.04 28.56 -0.50
C LEU A 841 24.30 27.34 -1.07
N LYS A 842 24.15 26.32 -0.25
CA LYS A 842 23.39 25.10 -0.53
C LYS A 842 22.07 25.18 0.20
N ALA A 843 20.96 25.12 -0.52
CA ALA A 843 19.63 25.21 0.10
C ALA A 843 19.38 24.01 1.03
N GLY A 844 18.97 24.29 2.28
CA GLY A 844 18.33 23.33 3.16
C GLY A 844 16.88 23.11 2.72
N ALA A 845 16.24 22.04 3.20
CA ALA A 845 14.86 21.71 2.88
C ALA A 845 13.98 22.95 3.07
N LEU A 846 13.49 23.47 1.96
CA LEU A 846 12.69 24.70 1.91
C LEU A 846 11.42 24.45 2.73
N VAL A 847 11.30 25.12 3.87
CA VAL A 847 10.01 25.32 4.50
C VAL A 847 9.22 26.21 3.55
N LEU A 848 8.17 25.65 2.94
CA LEU A 848 7.32 26.36 2.00
C LEU A 848 6.58 27.54 2.66
#